data_AF-A0A0C3BMC5-F1
#
_entry.id   AF-A0A0C3BMC5-F1
#
_cell.length_a   1.000
_cell.length_b   1.000
_cell.length_c   1.000
_cell.angle_alpha   90.00
_cell.angle_beta   90.00
_cell.angle_gamma   90.00
#
_symmetry.space_group_name_H-M   'P 1'
#
loop_
_entity.id
_entity.type
_entity.pdbx_description
1 polymer ?
#
loop_
_entity_poly.entity_id
_entity_poly.type
_entity_poly.pdbx_seq_one_letter_code
_entity_poly.pdbx_strand_id
1 'polypeptide(L)'
;MAESVKVLVLGSVLGEISSFCEKVKTLDTKYGPFGFVICAGDFFDDREDQSNVEELLDGRIQIPKTTYIMGGEHKVPIKLQEKAALTGGELAPNLLFLDKASVVMTSQGIRIAALGGQYDPASYSSPKYAPSNHFTSSDVRKLLAHPSITAVKDKNYNPNSLAALRAASSASVPKIDILLTHATPASIALHTPNVPQPLTDPISVPLDDVVRAALPRYHFVSGPGIFWERDPFAWPDAAEEGRYTRFLSVGRFGGMIPEGQKRPRWSYAFTIVPLTPNSAQTPLPANITPNPFIPQEIQSAPAAPPPAPPQNHKRPLHEDSGEQFRWAHDGRDDIKRRKKDPQGALPSTYVCRICGSKEHRITECPERSKPPEGYVCKRCQQTGHFIRDCPTKDETGDTGGRKPPPGYVCRACASEAHLIDDCPVVAQGRQEREQRRGKGPPKEISASECWFCLSNPNLAKHLLVSFGEECYLSLPKGQLPVASAKDPKMKDLFPVPGGGHILIVPISHHPTLRSLPSDEATSTLGELERYKSALRAFYASYSCTPVFFEVAKRMIHGVHSQLHSVPIPQSISAQDIEETFHHAAKQMRIELQEEHNGAFEATENYFMVELPNGKTWVHVMDQDSRFPLQFARMALATAFGLPDRVDWKNCVEGEAKEKKEAEDFKAAFQSFDPFL
;
A
#
# COMPACT_ATOMS: atom_id res chain seq x y z
N MET A 1 2.30 -7.66 34.23
CA MET A 1 1.65 -7.24 32.98
C MET A 1 1.05 -5.87 33.23
N ALA A 2 1.26 -4.89 32.33
CA ALA A 2 0.69 -3.56 32.52
C ALA A 2 -0.83 -3.61 32.30
N GLU A 3 -1.59 -2.98 33.19
CA GLU A 3 -3.05 -2.94 33.11
C GLU A 3 -3.51 -2.00 31.99
N SER A 4 -4.56 -2.37 31.26
CA SER A 4 -5.10 -1.55 30.18
C SER A 4 -5.85 -0.34 30.74
N VAL A 5 -5.60 0.84 30.19
CA VAL A 5 -6.18 2.11 30.65
C VAL A 5 -7.24 2.58 29.66
N LYS A 6 -8.48 2.82 30.13
CA LYS A 6 -9.52 3.48 29.33
C LYS A 6 -9.34 5.01 29.39
N VAL A 7 -9.30 5.67 28.24
CA VAL A 7 -9.10 7.11 28.10
C VAL A 7 -10.29 7.71 27.35
N LEU A 8 -10.81 8.84 27.85
CA LEU A 8 -11.86 9.63 27.21
C LEU A 8 -11.24 10.94 26.68
N VAL A 9 -11.42 11.22 25.39
CA VAL A 9 -10.96 12.44 24.72
C VAL A 9 -12.16 13.25 24.28
N LEU A 10 -12.12 14.56 24.55
CA LEU A 10 -13.15 15.53 24.25
C LEU A 10 -12.52 16.67 23.45
N GLY A 11 -13.27 17.25 22.51
CA GLY A 11 -12.84 18.45 21.79
C GLY A 11 -13.02 19.72 22.63
N SER A 12 -12.99 20.89 21.98
CA SER A 12 -13.08 22.19 22.66
C SER A 12 -14.38 22.36 23.46
N VAL A 13 -14.27 22.70 24.74
CA VAL A 13 -15.37 22.90 25.71
C VAL A 13 -15.84 24.36 25.74
N LEU A 14 -14.95 25.32 25.50
CA LEU A 14 -15.26 26.75 25.35
C LEU A 14 -16.12 27.31 26.49
N GLY A 15 -15.75 26.98 27.73
CA GLY A 15 -16.35 27.54 28.94
C GLY A 15 -17.59 26.81 29.48
N GLU A 16 -18.13 25.79 28.78
CA GLU A 16 -19.27 24.99 29.27
C GLU A 16 -18.88 23.91 30.30
N ILE A 17 -18.21 24.33 31.39
CA ILE A 17 -17.57 23.43 32.37
C ILE A 17 -18.61 22.58 33.13
N SER A 18 -19.76 23.14 33.50
CA SER A 18 -20.81 22.42 34.23
C SER A 18 -21.41 21.28 33.40
N SER A 19 -21.76 21.57 32.14
CA SER A 19 -22.25 20.58 31.16
C SER A 19 -21.20 19.50 30.90
N PHE A 20 -19.92 19.90 30.80
CA PHE A 20 -18.80 18.97 30.66
C PHE A 20 -18.75 17.99 31.85
N CYS A 21 -18.81 18.48 33.09
CA CYS A 21 -18.75 17.65 34.29
C CYS A 21 -19.90 16.63 34.36
N GLU A 22 -21.14 17.04 34.07
CA GLU A 22 -22.29 16.14 34.02
C GLU A 22 -22.13 15.05 32.95
N LYS A 23 -21.62 15.44 31.78
CA LYS A 23 -21.46 14.52 30.67
C LYS A 23 -20.35 13.51 30.92
N VAL A 24 -19.23 13.94 31.51
CA VAL A 24 -18.14 13.04 31.92
C VAL A 24 -18.65 12.03 32.95
N LYS A 25 -19.41 12.45 33.97
CA LYS A 25 -20.02 11.53 34.95
C LYS A 25 -20.92 10.48 34.28
N THR A 26 -21.77 10.93 33.36
CA THR A 26 -22.68 10.06 32.61
C THR A 26 -21.93 9.05 31.76
N LEU A 27 -20.89 9.49 31.03
CA LEU A 27 -20.08 8.62 30.18
C LEU A 27 -19.25 7.63 31.01
N ASP A 28 -18.70 8.07 32.14
CA ASP A 28 -17.93 7.21 33.04
C ASP A 28 -18.81 6.10 33.65
N THR A 29 -20.05 6.41 34.00
CA THR A 29 -21.00 5.41 34.49
C THR A 29 -21.39 4.42 33.39
N LYS A 30 -21.52 4.88 32.14
CA LYS A 30 -22.00 4.04 31.02
C LYS A 30 -20.90 3.19 30.37
N TYR A 31 -19.69 3.72 30.22
CA TYR A 31 -18.61 3.11 29.44
C TYR A 31 -17.28 2.97 30.21
N GLY A 32 -17.20 3.57 31.40
CA GLY A 32 -16.01 3.58 32.23
C GLY A 32 -15.75 2.24 32.96
N PRO A 33 -14.97 2.27 34.06
CA PRO A 33 -14.31 3.45 34.61
C PRO A 33 -13.18 3.95 33.69
N PHE A 34 -13.16 5.26 33.42
CA PHE A 34 -12.05 5.92 32.72
C PHE A 34 -10.91 6.22 33.70
N GLY A 35 -9.67 5.97 33.26
CA GLY A 35 -8.47 6.27 34.03
C GLY A 35 -8.21 7.77 34.11
N PHE A 36 -8.42 8.50 33.01
CA PHE A 36 -8.36 9.96 32.94
C PHE A 36 -9.08 10.47 31.68
N VAL A 37 -9.28 11.79 31.62
CA VAL A 37 -9.93 12.51 30.52
C VAL A 37 -8.94 13.48 29.88
N ILE A 38 -9.03 13.68 28.57
CA ILE A 38 -8.26 14.69 27.83
C ILE A 38 -9.23 15.66 27.16
N CYS A 39 -9.04 16.96 27.34
CA CYS A 39 -9.60 18.00 26.50
C CYS A 39 -8.55 18.42 25.47
N ALA A 40 -8.72 18.00 24.22
CA ALA A 40 -7.75 18.23 23.15
C ALA A 40 -7.79 19.68 22.60
N GLY A 41 -8.84 20.44 22.90
CA GLY A 41 -9.02 21.81 22.45
C GLY A 41 -9.27 22.79 23.59
N ASP A 42 -9.77 23.97 23.24
CA ASP A 42 -9.97 25.06 24.19
C ASP A 42 -10.97 24.69 25.27
N PHE A 43 -10.49 24.62 26.51
CA PHE A 43 -11.33 24.38 27.67
C PHE A 43 -12.09 25.65 28.10
N PHE A 44 -11.44 26.81 27.94
CA PHE A 44 -11.95 28.13 28.26
C PHE A 44 -12.29 28.92 26.98
N ASP A 45 -13.15 29.92 27.08
CA ASP A 45 -13.51 30.86 26.01
C ASP A 45 -12.85 32.23 26.30
N ASP A 46 -12.74 33.11 25.30
CA ASP A 46 -12.25 34.48 25.44
C ASP A 46 -13.29 35.40 26.09
N ARG A 47 -14.55 34.95 26.20
CA ARG A 47 -15.58 35.64 26.99
C ARG A 47 -15.11 35.66 28.45
N GLU A 48 -14.99 36.86 29.01
CA GLU A 48 -14.70 37.12 30.43
C GLU A 48 -15.83 36.65 31.37
N ASP A 49 -16.38 35.45 31.17
CA ASP A 49 -17.24 34.79 32.14
C ASP A 49 -16.35 34.31 33.31
N GLN A 50 -15.83 35.29 34.05
CA GLN A 50 -14.96 35.12 35.22
C GLN A 50 -15.62 34.26 36.29
N SER A 51 -16.96 34.15 36.30
CA SER A 51 -17.71 33.36 37.28
C SER A 51 -17.34 31.88 37.25
N ASN A 52 -17.28 31.23 36.08
CA ASN A 52 -16.98 29.80 36.00
C ASN A 52 -15.52 29.50 36.38
N VAL A 53 -14.61 30.43 36.05
CA VAL A 53 -13.18 30.32 36.37
C VAL A 53 -12.94 30.55 37.87
N GLU A 54 -13.62 31.53 38.47
CA GLU A 54 -13.55 31.79 39.91
C GLU A 54 -14.20 30.68 40.72
N GLU A 55 -15.35 30.15 40.30
CA GLU A 55 -15.99 28.98 40.95
C GLU A 55 -15.14 27.70 40.86
N LEU A 56 -14.39 27.52 39.78
CA LEU A 56 -13.44 26.43 39.61
C LEU A 56 -12.21 26.60 40.52
N LEU A 57 -11.71 27.84 40.66
CA LEU A 57 -10.58 28.18 41.53
C LEU A 57 -10.95 28.09 43.02
N ASP A 58 -12.17 28.50 43.38
CA ASP A 58 -12.76 28.40 44.72
C ASP A 58 -13.16 26.95 45.08
N GLY A 59 -13.13 26.03 44.11
CA GLY A 59 -13.45 24.61 44.32
C GLY A 59 -14.95 24.29 44.43
N ARG A 60 -15.83 25.22 44.03
CA ARG A 60 -17.29 24.98 43.94
C ARG A 60 -17.62 24.03 42.79
N ILE A 61 -16.90 24.15 41.68
CA ILE A 61 -16.98 23.21 40.56
C ILE A 61 -15.85 22.18 40.72
N GLN A 62 -16.23 20.93 40.99
CA GLN A 62 -15.28 19.82 41.10
C GLN A 62 -15.28 18.99 39.83
N ILE A 63 -14.10 18.81 39.24
CA ILE A 63 -13.92 17.97 38.08
C ILE A 63 -14.00 16.50 38.50
N PRO A 64 -14.91 15.70 37.91
CA PRO A 64 -15.22 14.35 38.38
C PRO A 64 -14.10 13.33 38.16
N LYS A 65 -13.21 13.57 37.20
CA LYS A 65 -12.09 12.70 36.83
C LYS A 65 -10.88 13.54 36.46
N THR A 66 -9.68 13.02 36.72
CA THR A 66 -8.43 13.66 36.32
C THR A 66 -8.47 14.02 34.84
N THR A 67 -8.43 15.32 34.55
CA THR A 67 -8.63 15.89 33.22
C THR A 67 -7.40 16.69 32.83
N TYR A 68 -6.79 16.32 31.71
CA TYR A 68 -5.69 17.05 31.09
C TYR A 68 -6.22 17.99 30.03
N ILE A 69 -5.84 19.27 30.09
CA ILE A 69 -6.28 20.30 29.16
C ILE A 69 -5.08 20.94 28.47
N MET A 70 -5.25 21.41 27.23
CA MET A 70 -4.22 22.09 26.45
C MET A 70 -4.80 23.40 25.89
N GLY A 71 -3.96 24.43 25.72
CA GLY A 71 -4.36 25.67 25.07
C GLY A 71 -4.50 25.54 23.55
N GLY A 72 -5.50 26.20 22.97
CA GLY A 72 -5.78 26.23 21.53
C GLY A 72 -5.83 27.65 20.98
N GLU A 73 -6.97 28.05 20.44
CA GLU A 73 -7.22 29.35 19.83
C GLU A 73 -7.45 30.44 20.86
N HIS A 74 -8.19 30.11 21.92
CA HIS A 74 -8.59 31.06 22.96
C HIS A 74 -7.51 31.19 24.02
N LYS A 75 -7.35 32.40 24.57
CA LYS A 75 -6.32 32.66 25.57
C LYS A 75 -6.74 32.09 26.91
N VAL A 76 -5.88 31.27 27.50
CA VAL A 76 -6.06 30.84 28.89
C VAL A 76 -5.99 32.08 29.80
N PRO A 77 -6.97 32.32 30.70
CA PRO A 77 -6.96 33.45 31.62
C PRO A 77 -5.66 33.58 32.42
N ILE A 78 -5.14 34.81 32.57
CA ILE A 78 -3.84 35.09 33.21
C ILE A 78 -3.77 34.52 34.64
N LYS A 79 -4.84 34.66 35.42
CA LYS A 79 -4.95 34.09 36.78
C LYS A 79 -4.66 32.58 36.82
N LEU A 80 -5.10 31.84 35.80
CA LEU A 80 -4.87 30.40 35.68
C LEU A 80 -3.44 30.09 35.23
N GLN A 81 -2.87 30.90 34.34
CA GLN A 81 -1.48 30.76 33.91
C GLN A 81 -0.51 30.98 35.08
N GLU A 82 -0.74 32.00 35.90
CA GLU A 82 0.06 32.28 37.10
C GLU A 82 -0.04 31.14 38.12
N LYS A 83 -1.26 30.62 38.34
CA LYS A 83 -1.47 29.46 39.21
C LYS A 83 -0.76 28.22 38.68
N ALA A 84 -0.88 27.93 37.38
CA ALA A 84 -0.19 26.81 36.75
C ALA A 84 1.34 26.91 36.90
N ALA A 85 1.91 28.12 36.80
CA ALA A 85 3.33 28.34 37.00
C ALA A 85 3.78 28.07 38.44
N LEU A 86 2.92 28.33 39.44
CA LEU A 86 3.20 28.09 40.85
C LEU A 86 3.00 26.62 41.25
N THR A 87 2.00 25.94 40.70
CA THR A 87 1.60 24.58 41.09
C THR A 87 2.18 23.50 40.18
N GLY A 88 2.95 23.86 39.15
CA GLY A 88 3.49 22.91 38.18
C GLY A 88 2.42 22.33 37.23
N GLY A 89 1.36 23.10 36.96
CA GLY A 89 0.31 22.78 35.99
C GLY A 89 -1.04 22.38 36.59
N GLU A 90 -1.18 22.18 37.90
CA GLU A 90 -2.48 21.88 38.51
C GLU A 90 -3.31 23.15 38.72
N LEU A 91 -4.44 23.28 38.01
CA LEU A 91 -5.30 24.47 38.09
C LEU A 91 -6.36 24.35 39.19
N ALA A 92 -6.93 23.16 39.34
CA ALA A 92 -7.97 22.81 40.29
C ALA A 92 -7.87 21.30 40.58
N PRO A 93 -8.52 20.77 41.64
CA PRO A 93 -8.50 19.34 41.91
C PRO A 93 -8.97 18.55 40.69
N ASN A 94 -8.16 17.58 40.26
CA ASN A 94 -8.37 16.78 39.06
C ASN A 94 -8.32 17.55 37.73
N LEU A 95 -7.77 18.77 37.68
CA LEU A 95 -7.61 19.55 36.45
C LEU A 95 -6.15 19.97 36.25
N LEU A 96 -5.51 19.39 35.25
CA LEU A 96 -4.10 19.64 34.92
C LEU A 96 -3.98 20.32 33.56
N PHE A 97 -3.34 21.49 33.56
CA PHE A 97 -2.98 22.26 32.38
C PHE A 97 -1.64 21.81 31.82
N LEU A 98 -1.65 21.40 30.55
CA LEU A 98 -0.47 21.13 29.76
C LEU A 98 0.01 22.44 29.16
N ASP A 99 1.19 22.89 29.59
CA ASP A 99 1.83 24.07 29.04
C ASP A 99 2.06 23.91 27.53
N LYS A 100 2.26 25.04 26.84
CA LYS A 100 2.33 25.14 25.37
C LYS A 100 3.17 24.07 24.71
N ALA A 101 4.32 23.71 25.27
CA ALA A 101 5.18 22.64 24.79
C ALA A 101 5.64 21.81 26.00
N SER A 102 4.92 20.71 26.27
CA SER A 102 5.15 19.91 27.47
C SER A 102 5.02 18.41 27.21
N VAL A 103 5.68 17.61 28.04
CA VAL A 103 5.55 16.15 28.08
C VAL A 103 5.25 15.76 29.52
N VAL A 104 4.13 15.09 29.75
CA VAL A 104 3.70 14.62 31.07
C VAL A 104 3.55 13.11 31.07
N MET A 105 3.86 12.49 32.21
CA MET A 105 3.57 11.09 32.47
C MET A 105 2.38 11.01 33.42
N THR A 106 1.33 10.32 33.00
CA THR A 106 0.17 10.04 33.85
C THR A 106 0.51 9.03 34.94
N SER A 107 -0.28 8.98 36.01
CA SER A 107 -0.14 7.98 37.08
C SER A 107 -0.27 6.54 36.58
N GLN A 108 -0.93 6.35 35.44
CA GLN A 108 -1.12 5.05 34.78
C GLN A 108 0.04 4.68 33.82
N GLY A 109 1.11 5.48 33.77
CA GLY A 109 2.29 5.20 32.95
C GLY A 109 2.16 5.58 31.47
N ILE A 110 1.07 6.23 31.06
CA ILE A 110 0.88 6.77 29.71
C ILE A 110 1.57 8.12 29.58
N ARG A 111 2.31 8.34 28.48
CA ARG A 111 3.03 9.59 28.25
C ARG A 111 2.39 10.45 27.17
N ILE A 112 2.05 11.67 27.56
CA ILE A 112 1.30 12.64 26.76
C ILE A 112 2.25 13.80 26.42
N ALA A 113 2.42 14.08 25.14
CA ALA A 113 3.06 15.30 24.67
C ALA A 113 2.00 16.27 24.17
N ALA A 114 2.15 17.57 24.44
CA ALA A 114 1.25 18.61 23.99
C ALA A 114 2.01 19.74 23.31
N LEU A 115 1.50 20.16 22.15
CA LEU A 115 1.87 21.42 21.50
C LEU A 115 0.60 22.25 21.29
N GLY A 116 0.33 23.14 22.24
CA GLY A 116 -0.83 24.02 22.24
C GLY A 116 -0.62 25.29 21.42
N GLY A 117 -1.70 25.81 20.85
CA GLY A 117 -1.73 27.07 20.10
C GLY A 117 -1.86 26.95 18.58
N GLN A 118 -2.17 28.07 17.95
CA GLN A 118 -2.27 28.22 16.50
C GLN A 118 -0.91 28.42 15.84
N TYR A 119 -0.83 28.04 14.57
CA TYR A 119 0.33 28.29 13.73
C TYR A 119 0.14 29.55 12.89
N ASP A 120 1.05 30.50 13.04
CA ASP A 120 1.16 31.66 12.17
C ASP A 120 2.63 31.84 11.76
N PRO A 121 2.95 31.89 10.44
CA PRO A 121 4.32 32.04 9.96
C PRO A 121 5.07 33.28 10.51
N ALA A 122 4.37 34.40 10.69
CA ALA A 122 4.96 35.64 11.19
C ALA A 122 5.31 35.53 12.68
N SER A 123 4.37 35.04 13.48
CA SER A 123 4.53 34.82 14.92
C SER A 123 5.57 33.71 15.23
N TYR A 124 5.64 32.67 14.40
CA TYR A 124 6.58 31.56 14.58
C TYR A 124 8.06 31.98 14.52
N SER A 125 8.37 32.89 13.57
CA SER A 125 9.73 33.42 13.35
C SER A 125 10.10 34.50 14.37
N SER A 126 9.11 35.20 14.94
CA SER A 126 9.29 36.34 15.82
C SER A 126 8.70 36.10 17.21
N PRO A 127 9.36 35.28 18.07
CA PRO A 127 8.81 34.89 19.37
C PRO A 127 8.53 36.06 20.32
N LYS A 128 9.17 37.22 20.10
CA LYS A 128 8.97 38.43 20.92
C LYS A 128 7.61 39.11 20.70
N TYR A 129 7.00 38.91 19.54
CA TYR A 129 5.73 39.54 19.14
C TYR A 129 4.61 38.52 18.96
N ALA A 130 4.87 37.24 19.24
CA ALA A 130 3.92 36.16 19.08
C ALA A 130 2.80 36.30 20.13
N PRO A 131 1.53 36.25 19.71
CA PRO A 131 0.41 36.19 20.64
C PRO A 131 0.50 34.96 21.57
N SER A 132 -0.06 35.05 22.78
CA SER A 132 0.00 33.96 23.77
C SER A 132 -0.73 32.68 23.33
N ASN A 133 -1.62 32.75 22.35
CA ASN A 133 -2.31 31.59 21.77
C ASN A 133 -1.57 30.99 20.55
N HIS A 134 -0.40 31.52 20.16
CA HIS A 134 0.42 30.96 19.09
C HIS A 134 1.63 30.21 19.68
N PHE A 135 2.05 29.15 19.00
CA PHE A 135 3.31 28.46 19.32
C PHE A 135 4.46 29.03 18.49
N THR A 136 5.66 29.05 19.09
CA THR A 136 6.84 29.65 18.48
C THR A 136 7.90 28.60 18.12
N SER A 137 8.90 29.00 17.35
CA SER A 137 10.08 28.18 17.09
C SER A 137 10.85 27.76 18.35
N SER A 138 10.77 28.56 19.43
CA SER A 138 11.33 28.19 20.74
C SER A 138 10.59 27.00 21.36
N ASP A 139 9.26 27.00 21.27
CA ASP A 139 8.41 25.97 21.86
C ASP A 139 8.55 24.63 21.14
N VAL A 140 8.62 24.66 19.80
CA VAL A 140 8.94 23.47 18.99
C VAL A 140 10.31 22.90 19.36
N ARG A 141 11.33 23.74 19.51
CA ARG A 141 12.68 23.28 19.92
C ARG A 141 12.69 22.70 21.33
N LYS A 142 11.96 23.29 22.29
CA LYS A 142 11.84 22.75 23.66
C LYS A 142 11.24 21.35 23.62
N LEU A 143 10.18 21.15 22.84
CA LEU A 143 9.51 19.86 22.72
C LEU A 143 10.43 18.83 22.02
N LEU A 144 11.08 19.21 20.91
CA LEU A 144 12.01 18.36 20.19
C LEU A 144 13.25 17.99 21.00
N ALA A 145 13.71 18.84 21.93
CA ALA A 145 14.84 18.56 22.80
C ALA A 145 14.50 17.62 23.97
N HIS A 146 13.21 17.35 24.22
CA HIS A 146 12.80 16.53 25.34
C HIS A 146 13.31 15.07 25.18
N PRO A 147 13.86 14.44 26.23
CA PRO A 147 14.43 13.10 26.13
C PRO A 147 13.49 12.04 25.55
N SER A 148 12.18 12.13 25.78
CA SER A 148 11.19 11.19 25.23
C SER A 148 10.83 11.41 23.75
N ILE A 149 11.36 12.45 23.10
CA ILE A 149 11.12 12.82 21.70
C ILE A 149 12.42 12.79 20.89
N THR A 150 13.56 13.15 21.49
CA THR A 150 14.87 13.09 20.81
C THR A 150 15.33 11.64 20.62
N ALA A 151 15.14 11.09 19.41
CA ALA A 151 15.96 9.97 18.94
C ALA A 151 17.30 10.53 18.44
N VAL A 152 18.40 10.21 19.11
CA VAL A 152 19.75 10.65 18.74
C VAL A 152 20.10 10.15 17.33
N LYS A 153 19.98 11.02 16.32
CA LYS A 153 20.45 10.79 14.94
C LYS A 153 21.15 12.04 14.40
N ASP A 154 22.21 12.51 15.06
CA ASP A 154 23.15 13.46 14.44
C ASP A 154 24.32 12.71 13.81
N LYS A 155 24.49 12.85 12.49
CA LYS A 155 25.59 12.24 11.71
C LYS A 155 26.98 12.85 11.98
N ASN A 156 27.07 13.87 12.85
CA ASN A 156 28.32 14.51 13.29
C ASN A 156 28.66 14.24 14.77
N TYR A 157 28.11 13.16 15.34
CA TYR A 157 28.18 12.90 16.78
C TYR A 157 29.49 12.23 17.21
N ASN A 158 30.21 12.87 18.13
CA ASN A 158 31.43 12.32 18.74
C ASN A 158 31.03 11.23 19.78
N PRO A 159 31.41 9.96 19.57
CA PRO A 159 30.94 8.83 20.38
C PRO A 159 31.41 8.82 21.84
N ASN A 160 32.32 9.73 22.23
CA ASN A 160 32.86 9.82 23.59
C ASN A 160 32.24 10.92 24.47
N SER A 161 31.13 11.54 24.05
CA SER A 161 30.48 12.55 24.90
C SER A 161 29.67 11.91 26.05
N LEU A 162 29.60 12.58 27.20
CA LEU A 162 28.80 12.13 28.35
C LEU A 162 27.31 11.98 28.02
N ALA A 163 26.81 12.71 27.02
CA ALA A 163 25.46 12.56 26.49
C ALA A 163 25.27 11.24 25.72
N ALA A 164 26.33 10.78 25.02
CA ALA A 164 26.34 9.55 24.24
C ALA A 164 26.29 8.34 25.16
N LEU A 165 27.07 8.40 26.23
CA LEU A 165 27.12 7.38 27.25
C LEU A 165 25.79 7.26 28.02
N ARG A 166 25.07 8.38 28.25
CA ARG A 166 23.71 8.34 28.84
C ARG A 166 22.66 7.76 27.89
N ALA A 167 22.73 8.08 26.59
CA ALA A 167 21.84 7.53 25.57
C ALA A 167 22.12 6.03 25.32
N ALA A 168 23.39 5.61 25.33
CA ALA A 168 23.78 4.20 25.17
C ALA A 168 23.50 3.34 26.42
N SER A 169 23.45 3.95 27.62
CA SER A 169 23.09 3.24 28.86
C SER A 169 21.58 3.05 29.04
N SER A 170 20.74 3.61 28.18
CA SER A 170 19.27 3.54 28.27
C SER A 170 18.69 2.74 27.09
N ALA A 171 18.71 1.42 27.22
CA ALA A 171 18.18 0.44 26.26
C ALA A 171 16.65 0.49 26.02
N SER A 172 15.97 1.58 26.37
CA SER A 172 14.62 1.92 25.90
C SER A 172 14.27 3.33 26.40
N VAL A 173 14.72 4.37 25.68
CA VAL A 173 14.15 5.70 25.93
C VAL A 173 12.67 5.63 25.60
N PRO A 174 11.79 5.85 26.59
CA PRO A 174 10.42 5.48 26.40
C PRO A 174 9.81 6.57 25.46
N LYS A 175 9.05 6.17 24.44
CA LYS A 175 8.51 7.06 23.37
C LYS A 175 7.11 7.61 23.71
N ILE A 176 6.62 8.64 23.02
CA ILE A 176 5.33 9.31 23.32
C ILE A 176 4.11 8.44 22.96
N ASP A 177 3.18 8.23 23.89
CA ASP A 177 1.96 7.47 23.61
C ASP A 177 0.89 8.32 22.94
N ILE A 178 0.62 9.52 23.46
CA ILE A 178 -0.43 10.42 22.97
C ILE A 178 0.21 11.78 22.65
N LEU A 179 0.01 12.28 21.44
CA LEU A 179 0.36 13.64 21.04
C LEU A 179 -0.91 14.48 20.87
N LEU A 180 -0.93 15.64 21.51
CA LEU A 180 -2.02 16.62 21.43
C LEU A 180 -1.51 17.86 20.69
N THR A 181 -2.21 18.29 19.65
CA THR A 181 -1.89 19.54 18.95
C THR A 181 -3.17 20.31 18.65
N HIS A 182 -3.13 21.64 18.71
CA HIS A 182 -4.27 22.43 18.27
C HIS A 182 -4.23 22.64 16.75
N ALA A 183 -3.07 23.04 16.22
CA ALA A 183 -2.85 23.16 14.78
C ALA A 183 -2.77 21.78 14.09
N THR A 184 -3.15 21.78 12.81
CA THR A 184 -3.14 20.59 11.95
C THR A 184 -1.76 20.44 11.26
N PRO A 185 -1.12 19.25 11.30
CA PRO A 185 0.13 19.01 10.59
C PRO A 185 -0.03 19.12 9.08
N ALA A 186 1.03 19.49 8.36
CA ALA A 186 0.98 19.72 6.93
C ALA A 186 0.76 18.43 6.14
N SER A 187 1.52 17.40 6.48
CA SER A 187 1.51 16.17 5.70
C SER A 187 0.31 15.27 5.99
N ILE A 188 -0.51 15.56 7.01
CA ILE A 188 -1.53 14.61 7.48
C ILE A 188 -2.64 14.31 6.46
N ALA A 189 -2.84 15.20 5.48
CA ALA A 189 -3.78 15.01 4.39
C ALA A 189 -3.24 14.09 3.26
N LEU A 190 -1.95 13.77 3.25
CA LEU A 190 -1.33 12.95 2.19
C LEU A 190 -1.74 11.48 2.27
N HIS A 191 -1.80 10.80 1.12
CA HIS A 191 -2.05 9.35 1.03
C HIS A 191 -3.38 8.86 1.64
N THR A 192 -4.37 9.74 1.82
CA THR A 192 -5.72 9.35 2.26
C THR A 192 -6.79 10.03 1.40
N PRO A 193 -7.85 9.31 0.98
CA PRO A 193 -8.99 9.92 0.30
C PRO A 193 -9.91 10.65 1.29
N ASN A 194 -10.71 11.62 0.82
CA ASN A 194 -11.78 12.28 1.60
C ASN A 194 -11.34 13.11 2.82
N VAL A 195 -10.35 13.99 2.64
CA VAL A 195 -9.96 14.97 3.67
C VAL A 195 -11.00 16.12 3.71
N PRO A 196 -11.60 16.43 4.86
CA PRO A 196 -12.49 17.59 5.00
C PRO A 196 -11.75 18.91 4.80
N GLN A 197 -12.38 19.87 4.12
CA GLN A 197 -11.79 21.19 3.84
C GLN A 197 -11.29 21.99 5.07
N PRO A 198 -11.90 21.92 6.27
CA PRO A 198 -11.38 22.63 7.45
C PRO A 198 -10.02 22.10 7.96
N LEU A 199 -9.57 20.93 7.49
CA LEU A 199 -8.26 20.37 7.83
C LEU A 199 -7.15 20.83 6.88
N THR A 200 -7.48 21.49 5.77
CA THR A 200 -6.50 21.89 4.75
C THR A 200 -5.96 23.32 4.94
N ASP A 201 -6.52 24.12 5.83
CA ASP A 201 -6.09 25.51 6.08
C ASP A 201 -6.23 25.90 7.57
N PRO A 202 -5.25 26.57 8.21
CA PRO A 202 -3.86 26.78 7.80
C PRO A 202 -2.95 25.59 8.17
N ILE A 203 -2.07 25.23 7.25
CA ILE A 203 -1.15 24.10 7.38
C ILE A 203 0.11 24.47 8.21
N SER A 204 0.41 23.70 9.26
CA SER A 204 1.58 23.91 10.12
C SER A 204 2.78 23.03 9.75
N VAL A 205 3.64 23.53 8.85
CA VAL A 205 4.84 22.81 8.36
C VAL A 205 5.79 22.37 9.50
N PRO A 206 6.09 23.21 10.52
CA PRO A 206 7.01 22.82 11.59
C PRO A 206 6.49 21.66 12.46
N LEU A 207 5.19 21.37 12.40
CA LEU A 207 4.58 20.32 13.20
C LEU A 207 4.92 18.93 12.69
N ASP A 208 5.20 18.79 11.39
CA ASP A 208 5.59 17.52 10.79
C ASP A 208 6.87 16.96 11.41
N ASP A 209 7.83 17.84 11.72
CA ASP A 209 9.08 17.44 12.38
C ASP A 209 8.85 16.97 13.81
N VAL A 210 7.91 17.61 14.53
CA VAL A 210 7.51 17.19 15.88
C VAL A 210 6.83 15.83 15.85
N VAL A 211 5.90 15.60 14.91
CA VAL A 211 5.20 14.32 14.77
C VAL A 211 6.20 13.21 14.41
N ARG A 212 7.12 13.49 13.49
CA ARG A 212 8.18 12.55 13.08
C ARG A 212 9.13 12.20 14.22
N ALA A 213 9.49 13.17 15.06
CA ALA A 213 10.35 12.91 16.22
C ALA A 213 9.61 12.18 17.35
N ALA A 214 8.35 12.54 17.61
CA ALA A 214 7.58 11.99 18.73
C ALA A 214 7.12 10.54 18.51
N LEU A 215 6.92 10.13 17.25
CA LEU A 215 6.41 8.80 16.87
C LEU A 215 5.17 8.39 17.71
N PRO A 216 4.09 9.20 17.77
CA PRO A 216 3.00 8.98 18.72
C PRO A 216 2.15 7.75 18.36
N ARG A 217 1.50 7.11 19.34
CA ARG A 217 0.50 6.05 19.05
C ARG A 217 -0.88 6.63 18.74
N TYR A 218 -1.22 7.73 19.38
CA TYR A 218 -2.41 8.51 19.11
C TYR A 218 -2.03 9.96 18.90
N HIS A 219 -2.59 10.60 17.88
CA HIS A 219 -2.45 12.04 17.65
C HIS A 219 -3.84 12.67 17.56
N PHE A 220 -4.17 13.50 18.53
CA PHE A 220 -5.44 14.24 18.57
C PHE A 220 -5.24 15.70 18.17
N VAL A 221 -6.13 16.19 17.30
CA VAL A 221 -6.17 17.58 16.84
C VAL A 221 -7.52 18.21 17.13
N SER A 222 -7.53 19.48 17.52
CA SER A 222 -8.76 20.21 17.88
C SER A 222 -9.07 21.44 17.01
N GLY A 223 -8.08 22.05 16.36
CA GLY A 223 -8.22 23.31 15.61
C GLY A 223 -9.37 23.33 14.59
N PRO A 224 -9.55 22.29 13.75
CA PRO A 224 -10.62 22.28 12.75
C PRO A 224 -12.05 22.26 13.32
N GLY A 225 -12.24 21.93 14.60
CA GLY A 225 -13.55 21.87 15.25
C GLY A 225 -14.50 20.79 14.69
N ILE A 226 -14.01 19.91 13.81
CA ILE A 226 -14.75 18.83 13.16
C ILE A 226 -14.22 17.46 13.56
N PHE A 227 -15.10 16.45 13.56
CA PHE A 227 -14.69 15.07 13.74
C PHE A 227 -14.18 14.48 12.44
N TRP A 228 -12.95 13.97 12.45
CA TRP A 228 -12.41 13.20 11.34
C TRP A 228 -11.38 12.20 11.86
N GLU A 229 -11.51 10.94 11.48
CA GLU A 229 -10.56 9.89 11.83
C GLU A 229 -9.86 9.46 10.54
N ARG A 230 -8.54 9.52 10.56
CA ARG A 230 -7.69 9.07 9.46
C ARG A 230 -7.34 7.59 9.68
N ASP A 231 -7.25 6.83 8.59
CA ASP A 231 -6.64 5.52 8.63
C ASP A 231 -5.23 5.56 9.26
N PRO A 232 -4.90 4.59 10.13
CA PRO A 232 -3.64 4.56 10.85
C PRO A 232 -2.46 4.43 9.88
N PHE A 233 -1.28 4.84 10.34
CA PHE A 233 -0.04 4.67 9.58
C PHE A 233 1.09 4.19 10.49
N ALA A 234 2.01 3.40 9.95
CA ALA A 234 3.12 2.82 10.71
C ALA A 234 4.40 3.66 10.63
N TRP A 235 5.28 3.55 11.63
CA TRP A 235 6.59 4.20 11.63
C TRP A 235 7.69 3.20 11.24
N PRO A 236 8.38 3.36 10.09
CA PRO A 236 9.45 2.47 9.63
C PRO A 236 10.60 2.32 10.65
N ASP A 237 11.01 3.44 11.27
CA ASP A 237 12.06 3.48 12.31
C ASP A 237 11.65 2.77 13.62
N ALA A 238 10.37 2.40 13.78
CA ALA A 238 9.84 1.68 14.94
C ALA A 238 8.92 0.52 14.52
N ALA A 239 9.09 0.02 13.28
CA ALA A 239 8.24 -1.00 12.69
C ALA A 239 8.45 -2.36 13.36
N GLU A 240 9.69 -2.67 13.77
CA GLU A 240 10.04 -3.85 14.56
C GLU A 240 9.40 -3.84 15.96
N GLU A 241 8.93 -2.68 16.45
CA GLU A 241 8.20 -2.55 17.72
C GLU A 241 6.66 -2.60 17.53
N GLY A 242 6.16 -2.76 16.29
CA GLY A 242 4.73 -2.75 15.98
C GLY A 242 4.06 -1.38 16.20
N ARG A 243 4.83 -0.29 16.08
CA ARG A 243 4.37 1.06 16.43
C ARG A 243 3.67 1.76 15.26
N TYR A 244 2.40 2.14 15.47
CA TYR A 244 1.57 2.86 14.51
C TYR A 244 0.86 4.05 15.18
N THR A 245 0.46 5.04 14.38
CA THR A 245 -0.31 6.22 14.82
C THR A 245 -1.75 6.12 14.36
N ARG A 246 -2.71 6.34 15.27
CA ARG A 246 -4.09 6.71 14.96
C ARG A 246 -4.23 8.22 15.06
N PHE A 247 -4.69 8.86 13.98
CA PHE A 247 -4.88 10.30 13.94
C PHE A 247 -6.37 10.65 13.97
N LEU A 248 -6.76 11.55 14.87
CA LEU A 248 -8.14 11.98 15.05
C LEU A 248 -8.24 13.49 15.22
N SER A 249 -9.04 14.13 14.38
CA SER A 249 -9.60 15.46 14.64
C SER A 249 -10.88 15.30 15.46
N VAL A 250 -11.00 16.03 16.56
CA VAL A 250 -12.15 15.94 17.47
C VAL A 250 -13.00 17.21 17.36
N GLY A 251 -14.32 17.03 17.23
CA GLY A 251 -15.26 18.16 17.09
C GLY A 251 -15.53 18.90 18.40
N ARG A 252 -16.08 20.12 18.29
CA ARG A 252 -16.45 20.97 19.43
C ARG A 252 -17.50 20.32 20.35
N PHE A 253 -17.28 20.37 21.66
CA PHE A 253 -18.25 19.97 22.68
C PHE A 253 -19.49 20.89 22.63
N GLY A 254 -20.69 20.29 22.63
CA GLY A 254 -21.94 21.06 22.64
C GLY A 254 -22.26 21.82 21.34
N GLY A 255 -21.53 21.60 20.24
CA GLY A 255 -21.68 22.36 18.99
C GLY A 255 -23.11 22.42 18.42
N MET A 256 -23.48 23.58 17.88
CA MET A 256 -24.75 23.79 17.18
C MET A 256 -24.90 22.84 15.98
N ILE A 257 -26.12 22.34 15.77
CA ILE A 257 -26.47 21.44 14.67
C ILE A 257 -26.72 22.31 13.43
N PRO A 258 -25.95 22.19 12.34
CA PRO A 258 -26.34 22.77 11.06
C PRO A 258 -27.64 22.09 10.58
N GLU A 259 -28.65 22.87 10.20
CA GLU A 259 -29.95 22.35 9.75
C GLU A 259 -29.77 21.25 8.69
N GLY A 260 -30.24 20.03 9.01
CA GLY A 260 -30.19 18.87 8.13
C GLY A 260 -29.02 17.89 8.31
N GLN A 261 -28.06 18.14 9.22
CA GLN A 261 -26.93 17.21 9.47
C GLN A 261 -26.94 16.58 10.87
N LYS A 262 -26.40 15.35 10.98
CA LYS A 262 -26.22 14.65 12.26
C LYS A 262 -25.21 15.40 13.14
N ARG A 263 -25.44 15.41 14.47
CA ARG A 263 -24.54 16.04 15.45
C ARG A 263 -23.08 15.58 15.23
N PRO A 264 -22.11 16.50 15.06
CA PRO A 264 -20.72 16.12 14.92
C PRO A 264 -20.23 15.40 16.18
N ARG A 265 -19.39 14.37 16.02
CA ARG A 265 -18.85 13.60 17.14
C ARG A 265 -17.80 14.43 17.89
N TRP A 266 -18.05 14.75 19.14
CA TRP A 266 -17.19 15.61 19.96
C TRP A 266 -16.42 14.85 21.05
N SER A 267 -16.61 13.53 21.12
CA SER A 267 -15.97 12.64 22.10
C SER A 267 -15.45 11.38 21.44
N TYR A 268 -14.31 10.89 21.90
CA TYR A 268 -13.71 9.62 21.51
C TYR A 268 -13.22 8.86 22.75
N ALA A 269 -13.57 7.59 22.87
CA ALA A 269 -13.17 6.75 24.00
C ALA A 269 -12.38 5.55 23.47
N PHE A 270 -11.24 5.24 24.06
CA PHE A 270 -10.39 4.12 23.65
C PHE A 270 -9.62 3.53 24.83
N THR A 271 -9.02 2.36 24.59
CA THR A 271 -8.19 1.67 25.57
C THR A 271 -6.75 1.65 25.10
N ILE A 272 -5.82 1.97 26.00
CA ILE A 272 -4.38 1.97 25.74
C ILE A 272 -3.64 1.22 26.83
N VAL A 273 -2.73 0.33 26.43
CA VAL A 273 -1.85 -0.39 27.36
C VAL A 273 -0.53 0.39 27.48
N PRO A 274 -0.07 0.72 28.70
CA PRO A 274 1.23 1.34 28.92
C PRO A 274 2.37 0.44 28.43
N LEU A 275 3.31 1.02 27.68
CA LEU A 275 4.50 0.30 27.21
C LEU A 275 5.53 0.22 28.33
N THR A 276 5.92 -1.00 28.68
CA THR A 276 7.05 -1.29 29.58
C THR A 276 8.14 -1.99 28.77
N PRO A 277 9.41 -2.01 29.19
CA PRO A 277 10.50 -2.62 28.41
C PRO A 277 10.27 -4.10 28.02
N ASN A 278 9.37 -4.80 28.72
CA ASN A 278 8.97 -6.19 28.46
C ASN A 278 7.55 -6.32 27.84
N SER A 279 6.97 -5.26 27.28
CA SER A 279 5.65 -5.33 26.65
C SER A 279 5.72 -6.08 25.30
N ALA A 280 4.80 -7.02 25.09
CA ALA A 280 4.65 -7.73 23.83
C ALA A 280 4.36 -6.76 22.67
N GLN A 281 4.87 -7.10 21.48
CA GLN A 281 4.62 -6.33 20.26
C GLN A 281 3.11 -6.25 19.98
N THR A 282 2.62 -5.03 19.72
CA THR A 282 1.22 -4.85 19.33
C THR A 282 1.09 -5.18 17.84
N PRO A 283 0.16 -6.05 17.43
CA PRO A 283 -0.06 -6.32 16.01
C PRO A 283 -0.48 -5.04 15.29
N LEU A 284 0.09 -4.86 14.10
CA LEU A 284 -0.19 -3.74 13.22
C LEU A 284 -1.64 -3.81 12.71
N PRO A 285 -2.42 -2.72 12.74
CA PRO A 285 -3.79 -2.72 12.21
C PRO A 285 -3.84 -3.06 10.71
N ALA A 286 -4.87 -3.79 10.29
CA ALA A 286 -5.03 -4.19 8.90
C ALA A 286 -5.19 -3.02 7.90
N ASN A 287 -5.64 -1.85 8.36
CA ASN A 287 -5.88 -0.66 7.53
C ASN A 287 -4.71 0.36 7.55
N ILE A 288 -3.46 -0.10 7.65
CA ILE A 288 -2.30 0.81 7.61
C ILE A 288 -2.15 1.47 6.24
N THR A 289 -2.04 2.79 6.26
CA THR A 289 -1.71 3.63 5.11
C THR A 289 -0.23 4.00 5.10
N PRO A 290 0.32 4.39 3.93
CA PRO A 290 1.67 4.96 3.87
C PRO A 290 1.83 6.13 4.83
N ASN A 291 2.96 6.17 5.53
CA ASN A 291 3.22 7.21 6.53
C ASN A 291 3.35 8.58 5.84
N PRO A 292 2.47 9.56 6.16
CA PRO A 292 2.50 10.88 5.53
C PRO A 292 3.76 11.69 5.85
N PHE A 293 4.43 11.42 6.97
CA PHE A 293 5.53 12.25 7.47
C PHE A 293 6.91 11.84 6.94
N ILE A 294 7.00 10.86 6.02
CA ILE A 294 8.28 10.29 5.57
C ILE A 294 8.48 10.53 4.06
N PRO A 295 9.61 11.16 3.65
CA PRO A 295 9.96 11.32 2.24
C PRO A 295 10.12 9.97 1.52
N GLN A 296 9.65 9.87 0.27
CA GLN A 296 9.66 8.63 -0.54
C GLN A 296 11.03 7.94 -0.67
N GLU A 297 12.14 8.66 -0.47
CA GLU A 297 13.51 8.12 -0.61
C GLU A 297 13.98 7.27 0.58
N ILE A 298 13.34 7.37 1.76
CA ILE A 298 13.80 6.73 3.01
C ILE A 298 12.99 5.47 3.35
N GLN A 299 11.85 5.22 2.68
CA GLN A 299 11.06 3.99 2.88
C GLN A 299 11.75 2.71 2.34
N SER A 300 12.95 2.85 1.78
CA SER A 300 13.82 1.74 1.35
C SER A 300 15.05 1.60 2.25
N ALA A 301 15.04 0.62 3.17
CA ALA A 301 16.24 -0.06 3.72
C ALA A 301 15.83 -1.36 4.48
N PRO A 302 16.70 -2.40 4.59
CA PRO A 302 18.11 -2.45 4.26
C PRO A 302 18.46 -3.27 2.99
N ALA A 303 19.65 -2.98 2.48
CA ALA A 303 20.21 -3.50 1.24
C ALA A 303 20.43 -5.03 1.25
N ALA A 304 19.92 -5.70 0.22
CA ALA A 304 20.48 -6.97 -0.23
C ALA A 304 21.93 -6.75 -0.72
N PRO A 305 22.84 -7.74 -0.55
CA PRO A 305 24.21 -7.61 -1.03
C PRO A 305 24.23 -7.42 -2.55
N PRO A 306 25.22 -6.71 -3.12
CA PRO A 306 25.25 -6.43 -4.54
C PRO A 306 25.32 -7.75 -5.33
N PRO A 307 24.59 -7.86 -6.47
CA PRO A 307 24.60 -9.08 -7.26
C PRO A 307 26.00 -9.33 -7.82
N ALA A 308 26.44 -10.58 -7.76
CA ALA A 308 27.66 -11.05 -8.41
C ALA A 308 27.60 -10.78 -9.93
N PRO A 309 28.75 -10.55 -10.59
CA PRO A 309 28.77 -10.32 -12.03
C PRO A 309 28.24 -11.56 -12.78
N PRO A 310 27.54 -11.38 -13.91
CA PRO A 310 26.84 -12.46 -14.58
C PRO A 310 27.84 -13.49 -15.12
N GLN A 311 27.75 -14.72 -14.60
CA GLN A 311 28.41 -15.88 -15.19
C GLN A 311 27.62 -16.34 -16.42
N ASN A 312 28.30 -16.36 -17.57
CA ASN A 312 27.80 -16.88 -18.84
C ASN A 312 27.53 -18.39 -18.73
N HIS A 313 26.28 -18.77 -18.48
CA HIS A 313 25.83 -20.13 -18.75
C HIS A 313 25.28 -20.21 -20.18
N LYS A 314 26.04 -20.91 -21.03
CA LYS A 314 25.64 -21.31 -22.39
C LYS A 314 24.43 -22.25 -22.30
N ARG A 315 23.39 -21.99 -23.11
CA ARG A 315 22.28 -22.93 -23.33
C ARG A 315 22.79 -24.20 -24.05
N PRO A 316 22.27 -25.40 -23.76
CA PRO A 316 22.46 -26.58 -24.59
C PRO A 316 21.55 -26.54 -25.83
N LEU A 317 22.05 -27.07 -26.95
CA LEU A 317 21.31 -27.27 -28.20
C LEU A 317 20.26 -28.37 -28.06
N HIS A 318 19.11 -28.17 -28.72
CA HIS A 318 18.21 -29.25 -29.14
C HIS A 318 17.98 -29.11 -30.65
N GLU A 319 18.29 -30.18 -31.39
CA GLU A 319 18.05 -30.37 -32.81
C GLU A 319 16.55 -30.60 -33.06
N ASP A 320 15.97 -29.90 -34.04
CA ASP A 320 15.13 -30.55 -35.06
C ASP A 320 15.03 -29.64 -36.30
N SER A 321 14.72 -30.31 -37.39
CA SER A 321 15.09 -30.12 -38.78
C SER A 321 14.05 -29.35 -39.61
N GLY A 322 14.49 -28.74 -40.71
CA GLY A 322 13.60 -28.40 -41.85
C GLY A 322 13.74 -27.02 -42.48
N GLU A 323 14.70 -26.88 -43.42
CA GLU A 323 14.58 -26.27 -44.78
C GLU A 323 14.14 -24.77 -44.87
N GLN A 324 14.84 -23.81 -45.50
CA GLN A 324 15.41 -23.83 -46.86
C GLN A 324 16.15 -22.49 -47.23
N PHE A 325 17.29 -22.60 -47.94
CA PHE A 325 18.04 -21.68 -48.87
C PHE A 325 18.69 -20.34 -48.40
N ARG A 326 20.04 -20.20 -48.32
CA ARG A 326 21.12 -20.04 -49.37
C ARG A 326 21.30 -18.55 -49.81
N TRP A 327 22.43 -17.83 -49.62
CA TRP A 327 23.82 -18.04 -50.09
C TRP A 327 24.93 -17.50 -49.16
N ALA A 328 26.04 -18.23 -49.18
CA ALA A 328 27.29 -17.93 -48.49
C ALA A 328 28.07 -16.79 -49.16
N HIS A 329 28.69 -15.94 -48.33
CA HIS A 329 29.97 -15.35 -48.65
C HIS A 329 30.88 -15.43 -47.43
N ASP A 330 32.09 -15.91 -47.69
CA ASP A 330 33.10 -16.32 -46.74
C ASP A 330 33.52 -15.23 -45.72
N GLY A 331 33.65 -15.69 -44.48
CA GLY A 331 34.84 -15.49 -43.67
C GLY A 331 35.28 -14.04 -43.42
N ARG A 332 34.92 -13.53 -42.23
CA ARG A 332 35.89 -12.85 -41.36
C ARG A 332 35.36 -12.73 -39.94
N ASP A 333 35.84 -13.63 -39.09
CA ASP A 333 35.77 -13.51 -37.64
C ASP A 333 36.42 -12.20 -37.18
N ASP A 334 35.69 -11.51 -36.31
CA ASP A 334 36.12 -10.34 -35.56
C ASP A 334 37.31 -10.70 -34.66
N ILE A 335 38.50 -10.27 -35.08
CA ILE A 335 39.68 -10.24 -34.22
C ILE A 335 39.43 -9.24 -33.09
N LYS A 336 39.20 -9.80 -31.90
CA LYS A 336 39.24 -9.09 -30.61
C LYS A 336 40.48 -8.20 -30.53
N ARG A 337 40.23 -6.92 -30.26
CA ARG A 337 41.22 -5.91 -29.84
C ARG A 337 42.13 -6.48 -28.75
N ARG A 338 43.41 -6.65 -29.08
CA ARG A 338 44.47 -6.93 -28.10
C ARG A 338 44.66 -5.72 -27.18
N LYS A 339 44.74 -6.03 -25.89
CA LYS A 339 45.18 -5.16 -24.79
C LYS A 339 46.50 -4.46 -25.14
N LYS A 340 46.60 -3.22 -24.68
CA LYS A 340 47.76 -2.34 -24.75
C LYS A 340 48.74 -2.75 -23.65
N ASP A 341 49.91 -3.26 -24.01
CA ASP A 341 51.06 -3.36 -23.09
C ASP A 341 52.03 -2.20 -23.35
N PRO A 342 52.61 -1.59 -22.30
CA PRO A 342 53.64 -0.57 -22.41
C PRO A 342 55.06 -1.18 -22.43
N GLN A 343 55.94 -0.57 -23.22
CA GLN A 343 57.40 -0.83 -23.35
C GLN A 343 57.86 -2.19 -23.92
N GLY A 344 58.54 -2.16 -25.08
CA GLY A 344 59.43 -3.24 -25.52
C GLY A 344 59.64 -3.33 -27.04
N ALA A 345 60.81 -2.90 -27.50
CA ALA A 345 61.49 -3.07 -28.81
C ALA A 345 60.72 -3.60 -30.05
N LEU A 346 60.91 -2.90 -31.18
CA LEU A 346 60.56 -3.40 -32.52
C LEU A 346 61.27 -4.74 -32.79
N PRO A 347 60.58 -5.76 -33.34
CA PRO A 347 61.23 -6.99 -33.82
C PRO A 347 62.31 -6.64 -34.86
N SER A 348 63.50 -7.24 -34.77
CA SER A 348 64.68 -6.90 -35.60
C SER A 348 64.50 -7.06 -37.12
N THR A 349 63.38 -7.65 -37.55
CA THR A 349 62.98 -7.87 -38.95
C THR A 349 61.95 -6.85 -39.46
N TYR A 350 61.47 -5.94 -38.61
CA TYR A 350 60.44 -4.97 -39.00
C TYR A 350 61.05 -3.80 -39.80
N VAL A 351 60.50 -3.54 -40.98
CA VAL A 351 60.88 -2.44 -41.86
C VAL A 351 59.64 -1.62 -42.20
N CYS A 352 59.69 -0.31 -42.04
CA CYS A 352 58.58 0.58 -42.41
C CYS A 352 58.33 0.51 -43.93
N ARG A 353 57.11 0.19 -44.34
CA ARG A 353 56.76 0.00 -45.76
C ARG A 353 56.62 1.30 -46.57
N ILE A 354 56.75 2.45 -45.90
CA ILE A 354 56.63 3.78 -46.50
C ILE A 354 58.02 4.34 -46.83
N CYS A 355 58.97 4.28 -45.89
CA CYS A 355 60.31 4.87 -46.04
C CYS A 355 61.48 3.86 -45.91
N GLY A 356 61.21 2.58 -45.64
CA GLY A 356 62.24 1.53 -45.58
C GLY A 356 63.09 1.49 -44.29
N SER A 357 62.83 2.32 -43.28
CA SER A 357 63.63 2.34 -42.04
C SER A 357 63.15 1.33 -41.00
N LYS A 358 64.06 0.86 -40.14
CA LYS A 358 63.78 -0.12 -39.06
C LYS A 358 63.46 0.52 -37.70
N GLU A 359 63.53 1.84 -37.59
CA GLU A 359 63.50 2.54 -36.29
C GLU A 359 62.11 2.97 -35.81
N HIS A 360 61.09 2.95 -36.67
CA HIS A 360 59.72 3.35 -36.32
C HIS A 360 58.66 2.44 -36.96
N ARG A 361 57.49 2.31 -36.31
CA ARG A 361 56.31 1.65 -36.91
C ARG A 361 55.69 2.51 -38.00
N ILE A 362 55.02 1.89 -38.96
CA ILE A 362 54.37 2.56 -40.11
C ILE A 362 53.36 3.64 -39.69
N THR A 363 52.84 3.55 -38.47
CA THR A 363 51.93 4.52 -37.86
C THR A 363 52.59 5.84 -37.48
N GLU A 364 53.91 5.85 -37.26
CA GLU A 364 54.71 6.98 -36.77
C GLU A 364 55.72 7.48 -37.83
N CYS A 365 55.50 7.11 -39.10
CA CYS A 365 56.40 7.48 -40.20
C CYS A 365 56.26 8.98 -40.56
N PRO A 366 57.36 9.75 -40.56
CA PRO A 366 57.33 11.20 -40.83
C PRO A 366 56.99 11.53 -42.30
N GLU A 367 57.15 10.59 -43.24
CA GLU A 367 56.84 10.78 -44.67
C GLU A 367 55.37 10.46 -45.02
N ARG A 368 54.52 10.13 -44.03
CA ARG A 368 53.12 9.73 -44.23
C ARG A 368 52.16 10.88 -44.60
N SER A 369 52.68 12.10 -44.72
CA SER A 369 51.91 13.35 -44.67
C SER A 369 51.21 13.74 -45.98
N LYS A 370 51.43 13.05 -47.11
CA LYS A 370 50.79 13.40 -48.40
C LYS A 370 49.99 12.24 -48.99
N PRO A 371 48.69 12.41 -49.29
CA PRO A 371 47.92 11.43 -50.06
C PRO A 371 48.52 11.26 -51.47
N PRO A 372 48.45 10.07 -52.07
CA PRO A 372 48.87 9.85 -53.46
C PRO A 372 48.16 10.80 -54.44
N GLU A 373 48.83 11.22 -55.50
CA GLU A 373 48.26 12.09 -56.55
C GLU A 373 46.98 11.45 -57.12
N GLY A 374 45.83 12.11 -56.90
CA GLY A 374 44.50 11.62 -57.29
C GLY A 374 43.56 11.19 -56.15
N TYR A 375 44.00 11.22 -54.89
CA TYR A 375 43.09 10.93 -53.75
C TYR A 375 42.10 12.08 -53.50
N VAL A 376 40.81 11.79 -53.65
CA VAL A 376 39.69 12.69 -53.31
C VAL A 376 39.02 12.20 -52.01
N CYS A 377 38.82 13.10 -51.05
CA CYS A 377 38.14 12.77 -49.80
C CYS A 377 36.66 12.45 -50.05
N LYS A 378 36.19 11.24 -49.70
CA LYS A 378 34.77 10.84 -49.89
C LYS A 378 33.76 11.57 -48.99
N ARG A 379 34.22 12.43 -48.07
CA ARG A 379 33.34 13.21 -47.17
C ARG A 379 33.05 14.63 -47.70
N CYS A 380 34.07 15.35 -48.15
CA CYS A 380 33.95 16.73 -48.64
C CYS A 380 34.23 16.88 -50.13
N GLN A 381 34.61 15.80 -50.83
CA GLN A 381 34.97 15.76 -52.25
C GLN A 381 36.16 16.67 -52.64
N GLN A 382 36.98 17.12 -51.68
CA GLN A 382 38.19 17.91 -51.94
C GLN A 382 39.45 17.01 -51.96
N THR A 383 40.48 17.46 -52.69
CA THR A 383 41.80 16.82 -52.77
C THR A 383 42.75 17.35 -51.69
N GLY A 384 43.78 16.60 -51.34
CA GLY A 384 44.88 17.08 -50.48
C GLY A 384 44.88 16.63 -49.01
N HIS A 385 43.87 15.90 -48.53
CA HIS A 385 43.83 15.31 -47.18
C HIS A 385 43.18 13.92 -47.18
N PHE A 386 43.50 13.07 -46.20
CA PHE A 386 42.83 11.78 -46.01
C PHE A 386 41.44 11.97 -45.37
N ILE A 387 40.49 11.06 -45.63
CA ILE A 387 39.14 11.06 -45.02
C ILE A 387 39.14 11.25 -43.48
N ARG A 388 40.20 10.82 -42.79
CA ARG A 388 40.33 10.96 -41.33
C ARG A 388 40.58 12.39 -40.86
N ASP A 389 41.21 13.20 -41.70
CA ASP A 389 41.68 14.56 -41.43
C ASP A 389 40.86 15.60 -42.21
N CYS A 390 39.61 15.24 -42.53
CA CYS A 390 38.67 16.09 -43.23
C CYS A 390 38.27 17.29 -42.37
N PRO A 391 38.46 18.54 -42.82
CA PRO A 391 38.15 19.73 -42.03
C PRO A 391 36.65 19.89 -41.71
N THR A 392 35.76 19.29 -42.51
CA THR A 392 34.30 19.28 -42.27
C THR A 392 33.82 18.11 -41.40
N LYS A 393 34.73 17.35 -40.77
CA LYS A 393 34.41 16.17 -39.97
C LYS A 393 33.59 16.48 -38.72
N ASP A 394 33.74 17.68 -38.17
CA ASP A 394 33.15 18.10 -36.89
C ASP A 394 32.02 19.14 -37.06
N GLU A 395 31.43 19.28 -38.26
CA GLU A 395 30.22 20.08 -38.43
C GLU A 395 29.04 19.44 -37.67
N THR A 396 28.58 20.13 -36.62
CA THR A 396 27.45 19.72 -35.79
C THR A 396 26.12 20.11 -36.43
N GLY A 397 25.15 19.19 -36.39
CA GLY A 397 23.75 19.47 -36.71
C GLY A 397 23.08 20.32 -35.64
N ASP A 398 21.83 20.70 -35.89
CA ASP A 398 21.00 21.53 -34.98
C ASP A 398 20.73 20.87 -33.62
N THR A 399 20.67 19.53 -33.57
CA THR A 399 20.48 18.74 -32.34
C THR A 399 21.78 18.45 -31.58
N GLY A 400 22.91 19.04 -31.99
CA GLY A 400 24.23 18.78 -31.41
C GLY A 400 24.87 17.45 -31.85
N GLY A 401 24.17 16.68 -32.69
CA GLY A 401 24.65 15.44 -33.32
C GLY A 401 25.47 15.70 -34.59
N ARG A 402 25.81 14.61 -35.31
CA ARG A 402 26.53 14.72 -36.59
C ARG A 402 25.59 15.22 -37.68
N LYS A 403 26.05 16.19 -38.49
CA LYS A 403 25.28 16.68 -39.64
C LYS A 403 25.01 15.55 -40.65
N PRO A 404 23.76 15.33 -41.07
CA PRO A 404 23.43 14.33 -42.08
C PRO A 404 24.08 14.63 -43.44
N PRO A 405 24.37 13.61 -44.27
CA PRO A 405 24.79 13.82 -45.66
C PRO A 405 23.74 14.61 -46.45
N PRO A 406 24.15 15.42 -47.46
CA PRO A 406 23.22 16.16 -48.31
C PRO A 406 22.24 15.20 -49.02
N GLY A 407 20.93 15.43 -48.81
CA GLY A 407 19.84 14.59 -49.32
C GLY A 407 19.26 13.57 -48.33
N TYR A 408 19.75 13.51 -47.09
CA TYR A 408 19.15 12.68 -46.04
C TYR A 408 17.93 13.38 -45.42
N VAL A 409 16.79 12.67 -45.38
CA VAL A 409 15.56 13.11 -44.71
C VAL A 409 15.23 12.11 -43.61
N CYS A 410 15.07 12.58 -42.37
CA CYS A 410 14.69 11.75 -41.24
C CYS A 410 13.29 11.15 -41.46
N ARG A 411 13.18 9.81 -41.42
CA ARG A 411 11.90 9.12 -41.67
C ARG A 411 10.83 9.36 -40.59
N ALA A 412 11.23 9.81 -39.40
CA ALA A 412 10.30 10.00 -38.28
C ALA A 412 9.68 11.40 -38.24
N CYS A 413 10.41 12.44 -38.65
CA CYS A 413 9.97 13.84 -38.56
C CYS A 413 10.10 14.63 -39.88
N ALA A 414 10.59 13.98 -40.95
CA ALA A 414 10.86 14.57 -42.26
C ALA A 414 11.87 15.75 -42.26
N SER A 415 12.69 15.90 -41.22
CA SER A 415 13.75 16.92 -41.16
C SER A 415 15.04 16.48 -41.87
N GLU A 416 15.71 17.43 -42.52
CA GLU A 416 17.05 17.26 -43.11
C GLU A 416 18.20 17.60 -42.13
N ALA A 417 17.88 18.07 -40.94
CA ALA A 417 18.86 18.67 -40.03
C ALA A 417 19.57 17.68 -39.09
N HIS A 418 18.96 16.52 -38.82
CA HIS A 418 19.49 15.50 -37.90
C HIS A 418 19.24 14.06 -38.39
N LEU A 419 20.03 13.11 -37.87
CA LEU A 419 19.85 11.67 -38.13
C LEU A 419 18.66 11.12 -37.31
N ILE A 420 18.03 10.04 -37.77
CA ILE A 420 16.89 9.40 -37.09
C ILE A 420 17.19 9.01 -35.63
N ASP A 421 18.44 8.71 -35.32
CA ASP A 421 18.89 8.38 -33.96
C ASP A 421 18.89 9.59 -33.02
N ASP A 422 19.10 10.79 -33.57
CA ASP A 422 19.11 12.06 -32.85
C ASP A 422 17.77 12.82 -32.99
N CYS A 423 16.73 12.14 -33.48
CA CYS A 423 15.41 12.73 -33.73
C CYS A 423 14.62 12.90 -32.42
N PRO A 424 14.19 14.13 -32.06
CA PRO A 424 13.50 14.39 -30.79
C PRO A 424 12.18 13.62 -30.66
N VAL A 425 11.47 13.39 -31.77
CA VAL A 425 10.22 12.60 -31.82
C VAL A 425 10.48 11.13 -31.46
N VAL A 426 11.59 10.56 -31.94
CA VAL A 426 11.97 9.17 -31.66
C VAL A 426 12.48 9.05 -30.23
N ALA A 427 13.21 10.05 -29.73
CA ALA A 427 13.69 10.10 -28.36
C ALA A 427 12.54 10.12 -27.33
N GLN A 428 11.50 10.94 -27.57
CA GLN A 428 10.29 10.96 -26.72
C GLN A 428 9.56 9.60 -26.75
N GLY A 429 9.38 9.01 -27.93
CA GLY A 429 8.73 7.70 -28.06
C GLY A 429 9.50 6.56 -27.39
N ARG A 430 10.84 6.63 -27.34
CA ARG A 430 11.67 5.67 -26.58
C ARG A 430 11.50 5.84 -25.07
N GLN A 431 11.49 7.08 -24.58
CA GLN A 431 11.28 7.38 -23.15
C GLN A 431 9.91 6.90 -22.65
N GLU A 432 8.83 7.12 -23.39
CA GLU A 432 7.50 6.60 -23.01
C GLU A 432 7.46 5.06 -22.96
N ARG A 433 8.18 4.38 -23.86
CA ARG A 433 8.23 2.92 -23.92
C ARG A 433 9.08 2.31 -22.81
N GLU A 434 10.16 2.97 -22.44
CA GLU A 434 10.99 2.59 -21.28
C GLU A 434 10.25 2.82 -19.96
N GLN A 435 9.48 3.92 -19.83
CA GLN A 435 8.60 4.14 -18.68
C GLN A 435 7.53 3.05 -18.53
N ARG A 436 7.03 2.49 -19.64
CA ARG A 436 6.07 1.36 -19.61
C ARG A 436 6.72 0.00 -19.30
N ARG A 437 7.99 -0.19 -19.64
CA ARG A 437 8.75 -1.43 -19.37
C ARG A 437 9.44 -1.43 -18.00
N GLY A 438 9.54 -0.28 -17.34
CA GLY A 438 10.10 -0.12 -15.99
C GLY A 438 9.11 -0.34 -14.84
N LYS A 439 7.92 -0.88 -15.08
CA LYS A 439 7.08 -1.38 -13.97
C LYS A 439 7.81 -2.57 -13.35
N GLY A 440 8.22 -2.40 -12.09
CA GLY A 440 8.84 -3.45 -11.27
C GLY A 440 7.93 -4.67 -11.08
N PRO A 441 8.26 -5.57 -10.14
CA PRO A 441 7.47 -6.79 -9.92
C PRO A 441 5.98 -6.44 -9.77
N PRO A 442 5.08 -7.30 -10.29
CA PRO A 442 3.66 -6.99 -10.36
C PRO A 442 3.13 -6.57 -8.99
N LYS A 443 2.62 -5.34 -8.93
CA LYS A 443 1.99 -4.75 -7.74
C LYS A 443 0.90 -5.71 -7.25
N GLU A 444 1.01 -6.17 -6.01
CA GLU A 444 -0.06 -6.92 -5.34
C GLU A 444 -1.31 -6.04 -5.30
N ILE A 445 -2.47 -6.59 -5.70
CA ILE A 445 -3.74 -5.87 -5.63
C ILE A 445 -4.07 -5.71 -4.15
N SER A 446 -4.27 -4.47 -3.71
CA SER A 446 -4.72 -4.17 -2.34
C SER A 446 -6.21 -4.49 -2.21
N ALA A 447 -6.69 -4.69 -0.98
CA ALA A 447 -8.12 -4.93 -0.70
C ALA A 447 -9.06 -3.86 -1.29
N SER A 448 -8.58 -2.63 -1.44
CA SER A 448 -9.31 -1.53 -2.09
C SER A 448 -9.44 -1.66 -3.62
N GLU A 449 -8.48 -2.32 -4.27
CA GLU A 449 -8.46 -2.56 -5.72
C GLU A 449 -9.07 -3.95 -6.07
N CYS A 450 -9.19 -4.85 -5.08
CA CYS A 450 -9.71 -6.20 -5.22
C CYS A 450 -11.23 -6.23 -5.44
N TRP A 451 -11.69 -6.92 -6.47
CA TRP A 451 -13.12 -6.97 -6.84
C TRP A 451 -14.01 -7.76 -5.90
N PHE A 452 -13.43 -8.53 -4.98
CA PHE A 452 -14.16 -9.34 -4.02
C PHE A 452 -14.10 -8.77 -2.60
N CYS A 453 -13.15 -7.89 -2.27
CA CYS A 453 -13.11 -7.33 -0.92
C CYS A 453 -14.31 -6.42 -0.64
N LEU A 454 -14.98 -6.65 0.50
CA LEU A 454 -16.10 -5.82 0.99
C LEU A 454 -15.70 -4.34 1.15
N SER A 455 -14.42 -4.07 1.35
CA SER A 455 -13.83 -2.73 1.44
C SER A 455 -13.76 -1.98 0.09
N ASN A 456 -13.93 -2.68 -1.04
CA ASN A 456 -13.93 -2.03 -2.35
C ASN A 456 -15.30 -1.36 -2.62
N PRO A 457 -15.35 -0.04 -2.86
CA PRO A 457 -16.61 0.66 -3.15
C PRO A 457 -17.28 0.21 -4.45
N ASN A 458 -16.51 -0.33 -5.39
CA ASN A 458 -16.99 -0.83 -6.69
C ASN A 458 -17.42 -2.31 -6.65
N LEU A 459 -17.40 -2.95 -5.47
CA LEU A 459 -17.92 -4.30 -5.29
C LEU A 459 -19.40 -4.33 -5.72
N ALA A 460 -19.77 -5.38 -6.47
CA ALA A 460 -21.15 -5.63 -6.88
C ALA A 460 -21.99 -6.13 -5.70
N LYS A 461 -22.39 -5.22 -4.81
CA LYS A 461 -23.11 -5.53 -3.56
C LYS A 461 -24.44 -6.25 -3.80
N HIS A 462 -25.05 -6.07 -4.97
CA HIS A 462 -26.29 -6.75 -5.35
C HIS A 462 -26.12 -8.26 -5.59
N LEU A 463 -24.89 -8.77 -5.72
CA LEU A 463 -24.61 -10.19 -5.88
C LEU A 463 -24.38 -10.94 -4.56
N LEU A 464 -24.29 -10.22 -3.44
CA LEU A 464 -24.04 -10.81 -2.11
C LEU A 464 -25.33 -11.43 -1.57
N VAL A 465 -25.27 -12.71 -1.18
CA VAL A 465 -26.47 -13.48 -0.78
C VAL A 465 -26.50 -13.92 0.68
N SER A 466 -25.36 -14.23 1.28
CA SER A 466 -25.22 -14.63 2.69
C SER A 466 -23.91 -14.11 3.27
N PHE A 467 -23.88 -13.88 4.59
CA PHE A 467 -22.71 -13.44 5.35
C PHE A 467 -22.58 -14.30 6.61
N GLY A 468 -21.39 -14.83 6.84
CA GLY A 468 -21.02 -15.44 8.11
C GLY A 468 -20.02 -14.54 8.85
N GLU A 469 -19.23 -15.13 9.74
CA GLU A 469 -18.27 -14.39 10.57
C GLU A 469 -16.96 -14.14 9.81
N GLU A 470 -16.48 -15.14 9.06
CA GLU A 470 -15.21 -15.13 8.34
C GLU A 470 -15.34 -15.26 6.81
N CYS A 471 -16.48 -15.73 6.30
CA CYS A 471 -16.77 -15.91 4.89
C CYS A 471 -18.09 -15.25 4.49
N TYR A 472 -18.26 -14.99 3.20
CA TYR A 472 -19.54 -14.58 2.65
C TYR A 472 -19.80 -15.30 1.31
N LEU A 473 -21.07 -15.39 0.94
CA LEU A 473 -21.53 -15.98 -0.32
C LEU A 473 -21.90 -14.89 -1.31
N SER A 474 -21.45 -15.05 -2.56
CA SER A 474 -21.79 -14.17 -3.67
C SER A 474 -22.06 -14.95 -4.95
N LEU A 475 -22.98 -14.46 -5.78
CA LEU A 475 -23.03 -14.90 -7.17
C LEU A 475 -21.87 -14.30 -7.97
N PRO A 476 -21.29 -15.02 -8.95
CA PRO A 476 -20.31 -14.45 -9.87
C PRO A 476 -21.00 -13.66 -10.99
N LYS A 477 -20.32 -12.61 -11.46
CA LYS A 477 -20.69 -11.94 -12.72
C LYS A 477 -20.60 -12.94 -13.87
N GLY A 478 -21.70 -13.10 -14.60
CA GLY A 478 -21.79 -14.07 -15.68
C GLY A 478 -21.67 -15.52 -15.18
N GLN A 479 -22.57 -15.92 -14.30
CA GLN A 479 -22.71 -17.31 -13.83
C GLN A 479 -22.75 -18.32 -14.98
N LEU A 480 -22.29 -19.55 -14.72
CA LEU A 480 -22.16 -20.61 -15.73
C LEU A 480 -23.50 -21.35 -15.95
N PRO A 481 -24.25 -21.72 -14.90
CA PRO A 481 -25.67 -22.04 -15.01
C PRO A 481 -26.45 -20.87 -15.62
N VAL A 482 -27.51 -21.19 -16.35
CA VAL A 482 -28.33 -20.21 -17.06
C VAL A 482 -29.74 -20.25 -16.50
N ALA A 483 -30.19 -19.16 -15.88
CA ALA A 483 -31.60 -18.97 -15.51
C ALA A 483 -32.46 -18.49 -16.71
N SER A 484 -31.91 -18.43 -17.93
CA SER A 484 -32.54 -17.78 -19.09
C SER A 484 -33.83 -18.49 -19.52
N ALA A 485 -34.93 -17.76 -19.39
CA ALA A 485 -36.29 -18.13 -19.79
C ALA A 485 -36.49 -18.36 -21.31
N LYS A 486 -35.46 -18.20 -22.15
CA LYS A 486 -35.58 -18.29 -23.61
C LYS A 486 -35.45 -19.71 -24.17
N ASP A 487 -34.82 -20.63 -23.44
CA ASP A 487 -34.60 -22.00 -23.91
C ASP A 487 -35.11 -23.01 -22.86
N PRO A 488 -36.25 -23.70 -23.11
CA PRO A 488 -36.87 -24.60 -22.13
C PRO A 488 -35.91 -25.69 -21.63
N LYS A 489 -35.04 -26.20 -22.52
CA LYS A 489 -34.05 -27.23 -22.18
C LYS A 489 -33.01 -26.78 -21.16
N MET A 490 -32.66 -25.49 -21.13
CA MET A 490 -31.70 -24.95 -20.16
C MET A 490 -32.31 -24.72 -18.78
N LYS A 491 -33.62 -24.42 -18.73
CA LYS A 491 -34.35 -24.30 -17.47
C LYS A 491 -34.44 -25.66 -16.75
N ASP A 492 -34.65 -26.73 -17.51
CA ASP A 492 -34.67 -28.09 -16.98
C ASP A 492 -33.26 -28.56 -16.54
N LEU A 493 -32.21 -28.06 -17.19
CA LEU A 493 -30.82 -28.35 -16.82
C LEU A 493 -30.38 -27.61 -15.55
N PHE A 494 -30.96 -26.47 -15.19
CA PHE A 494 -30.56 -25.70 -14.01
C PHE A 494 -31.77 -25.34 -13.14
N PRO A 495 -32.27 -26.28 -12.30
CA PRO A 495 -33.49 -26.08 -11.51
C PRO A 495 -33.32 -25.15 -10.32
N VAL A 496 -32.09 -24.78 -9.96
CA VAL A 496 -31.79 -23.96 -8.77
C VAL A 496 -32.21 -22.50 -9.01
N PRO A 497 -33.03 -21.89 -8.14
CA PRO A 497 -33.39 -20.48 -8.21
C PRO A 497 -32.16 -19.57 -8.23
N GLY A 498 -32.15 -18.58 -9.12
CA GLY A 498 -30.99 -17.70 -9.31
C GLY A 498 -29.80 -18.34 -10.04
N GLY A 499 -29.91 -19.61 -10.49
CA GLY A 499 -28.89 -20.35 -11.23
C GLY A 499 -27.86 -21.08 -10.38
N GLY A 500 -27.65 -20.65 -9.13
CA GLY A 500 -26.95 -21.44 -8.11
C GLY A 500 -25.43 -21.54 -8.24
N HIS A 501 -24.77 -20.84 -9.17
CA HIS A 501 -23.30 -20.73 -9.11
C HIS A 501 -22.93 -19.74 -8.00
N ILE A 502 -22.21 -20.24 -6.98
CA ILE A 502 -21.84 -19.48 -5.80
C ILE A 502 -20.33 -19.39 -5.65
N LEU A 503 -19.86 -18.24 -5.19
CA LEU A 503 -18.53 -18.00 -4.69
C LEU A 503 -18.60 -17.98 -3.17
N ILE A 504 -17.82 -18.84 -2.52
CA ILE A 504 -17.51 -18.75 -1.11
C ILE A 504 -16.19 -17.98 -1.01
N VAL A 505 -16.24 -16.79 -0.42
CA VAL A 505 -15.08 -15.89 -0.35
C VAL A 505 -14.83 -15.56 1.12
N PRO A 506 -13.60 -15.74 1.62
CA PRO A 506 -13.22 -15.22 2.93
C PRO A 506 -13.39 -13.69 3.01
N ILE A 507 -13.47 -13.15 4.21
CA ILE A 507 -13.48 -11.70 4.42
C ILE A 507 -12.03 -11.19 4.47
N SER A 508 -11.13 -11.98 5.05
CA SER A 508 -9.69 -11.69 5.14
C SER A 508 -9.00 -11.83 3.79
N HIS A 509 -8.36 -10.75 3.30
CA HIS A 509 -7.79 -10.69 1.94
C HIS A 509 -6.50 -11.50 1.82
N HIS A 510 -6.66 -12.77 1.47
CA HIS A 510 -5.56 -13.67 1.17
C HIS A 510 -5.65 -14.23 -0.25
N PRO A 511 -4.53 -14.38 -0.98
CA PRO A 511 -4.54 -14.83 -2.38
C PRO A 511 -4.96 -16.30 -2.55
N THR A 512 -4.78 -17.13 -1.52
CA THR A 512 -5.14 -18.56 -1.53
C THR A 512 -5.67 -18.97 -0.16
N LEU A 513 -6.58 -19.96 -0.09
CA LEU A 513 -7.08 -20.46 1.20
C LEU A 513 -5.95 -21.01 2.09
N ARG A 514 -4.87 -21.50 1.50
CA ARG A 514 -3.70 -22.01 2.23
C ARG A 514 -2.73 -20.94 2.72
N SER A 515 -2.83 -19.71 2.21
CA SER A 515 -2.03 -18.57 2.67
C SER A 515 -2.62 -17.86 3.89
N LEU A 516 -3.72 -18.39 4.45
CA LEU A 516 -4.32 -17.90 5.69
C LEU A 516 -3.37 -18.16 6.89
N PRO A 517 -3.20 -17.20 7.82
CA PRO A 517 -2.44 -17.41 9.05
C PRO A 517 -3.06 -18.55 9.88
N SER A 518 -2.25 -19.29 10.64
CA SER A 518 -2.71 -20.43 11.47
C SER A 518 -3.88 -20.09 12.39
N ASP A 519 -3.88 -18.85 12.89
CA ASP A 519 -4.82 -18.36 13.90
C ASP A 519 -6.21 -18.10 13.29
N GLU A 520 -6.26 -17.67 12.02
CA GLU A 520 -7.49 -17.39 11.25
C GLU A 520 -7.96 -18.61 10.42
N ALA A 521 -7.02 -19.44 9.98
CA ALA A 521 -7.27 -20.57 9.09
C ALA A 521 -8.26 -21.56 9.69
N THR A 522 -8.17 -21.86 11.00
CA THR A 522 -9.07 -22.81 11.65
C THR A 522 -10.52 -22.33 11.64
N SER A 523 -10.75 -21.05 11.93
CA SER A 523 -12.09 -20.46 11.93
C SER A 523 -12.65 -20.37 10.50
N THR A 524 -11.86 -19.82 9.59
CA THR A 524 -12.24 -19.60 8.19
C THR A 524 -12.55 -20.92 7.48
N LEU A 525 -11.70 -21.94 7.62
CA LEU A 525 -11.93 -23.26 7.01
C LEU A 525 -13.11 -23.99 7.64
N GLY A 526 -13.31 -23.85 8.97
CA GLY A 526 -14.47 -24.41 9.66
C GLY A 526 -15.80 -23.77 9.24
N GLU A 527 -15.81 -22.48 8.92
CA GLU A 527 -16.96 -21.78 8.34
C GLU A 527 -17.18 -22.17 6.87
N LEU A 528 -16.12 -22.25 6.08
CA LEU A 528 -16.18 -22.68 4.68
C LEU A 528 -16.79 -24.09 4.55
N GLU A 529 -16.41 -25.04 5.42
CA GLU A 529 -17.01 -26.39 5.42
C GLU A 529 -18.49 -26.40 5.87
N ARG A 530 -18.89 -25.48 6.76
CA ARG A 530 -20.31 -25.28 7.10
C ARG A 530 -21.10 -24.79 5.90
N TYR A 531 -20.57 -23.82 5.15
CA TYR A 531 -21.18 -23.35 3.90
C TYR A 531 -21.23 -24.45 2.83
N LYS A 532 -20.15 -25.22 2.64
CA LYS A 532 -20.16 -26.37 1.70
C LYS A 532 -21.24 -27.38 2.06
N SER A 533 -21.39 -27.68 3.35
CA SER A 533 -22.41 -28.62 3.85
C SER A 533 -23.84 -28.09 3.61
N ALA A 534 -24.07 -26.80 3.88
CA ALA A 534 -25.34 -26.13 3.60
C ALA A 534 -25.68 -26.11 2.10
N LEU A 535 -24.71 -25.79 1.24
CA LEU A 535 -24.89 -25.79 -0.21
C LEU A 535 -25.15 -27.20 -0.76
N ARG A 536 -24.50 -28.24 -0.23
CA ARG A 536 -24.80 -29.65 -0.57
C ARG A 536 -26.26 -29.99 -0.26
N ALA A 537 -26.73 -29.64 0.94
CA ALA A 537 -28.12 -29.88 1.34
C ALA A 537 -29.12 -29.07 0.49
N PHE A 538 -28.80 -27.81 0.21
CA PHE A 538 -29.61 -26.94 -0.64
C PHE A 538 -29.73 -27.47 -2.06
N TYR A 539 -28.62 -27.78 -2.73
CA TYR A 539 -28.65 -28.32 -4.10
C TYR A 539 -29.33 -29.68 -4.19
N ALA A 540 -29.20 -30.52 -3.16
CA ALA A 540 -29.89 -31.81 -3.10
C ALA A 540 -31.42 -31.65 -3.16
N SER A 541 -31.97 -30.56 -2.59
CA SER A 541 -33.41 -30.26 -2.67
C SER A 541 -33.91 -29.96 -4.10
N TYR A 542 -32.99 -29.63 -5.00
CA TYR A 542 -33.25 -29.37 -6.43
C TYR A 542 -32.67 -30.48 -7.34
N SER A 543 -32.38 -31.67 -6.81
CA SER A 543 -31.79 -32.79 -7.58
C SER A 543 -30.45 -32.42 -8.24
N CYS A 544 -29.65 -31.60 -7.57
CA CYS A 544 -28.30 -31.23 -7.97
C CYS A 544 -27.27 -31.62 -6.91
N THR A 545 -26.02 -31.84 -7.34
CA THR A 545 -24.87 -32.08 -6.48
C THR A 545 -23.78 -31.06 -6.83
N PRO A 546 -23.14 -30.39 -5.85
CA PRO A 546 -22.12 -29.39 -6.16
C PRO A 546 -20.81 -30.01 -6.66
N VAL A 547 -20.15 -29.29 -7.57
CA VAL A 547 -18.69 -29.33 -7.75
C VAL A 547 -18.10 -28.13 -7.04
N PHE A 548 -17.07 -28.35 -6.22
CA PHE A 548 -16.31 -27.26 -5.61
C PHE A 548 -14.93 -27.17 -6.27
N PHE A 549 -14.46 -25.97 -6.60
CA PHE A 549 -13.11 -25.82 -7.14
C PHE A 549 -12.46 -24.50 -6.78
N GLU A 550 -11.13 -24.54 -6.65
CA GLU A 550 -10.27 -23.39 -6.37
C GLU A 550 -9.11 -23.37 -7.36
N VAL A 551 -8.77 -22.18 -7.87
CA VAL A 551 -7.53 -21.94 -8.63
C VAL A 551 -6.67 -21.00 -7.79
N ALA A 552 -5.74 -21.55 -7.03
CA ALA A 552 -4.83 -20.82 -6.16
C ALA A 552 -3.55 -20.46 -6.93
N LYS A 553 -3.33 -19.16 -7.18
CA LYS A 553 -2.11 -18.68 -7.84
C LYS A 553 -1.64 -17.33 -7.29
N ARG A 554 -0.54 -17.36 -6.55
CA ARG A 554 0.07 -16.18 -5.88
C ARG A 554 0.51 -15.08 -6.85
N MET A 555 0.95 -15.46 -8.05
CA MET A 555 1.50 -14.53 -9.06
C MET A 555 0.45 -13.73 -9.85
N ILE A 556 -0.84 -14.12 -9.82
CA ILE A 556 -1.86 -13.42 -10.61
C ILE A 556 -2.56 -12.42 -9.70
N HIS A 557 -1.98 -11.24 -9.62
CA HIS A 557 -2.68 -10.03 -9.23
C HIS A 557 -3.40 -10.08 -7.86
N GLY A 558 -2.94 -10.83 -6.87
CA GLY A 558 -3.45 -10.73 -5.49
C GLY A 558 -4.98 -10.66 -5.37
N VAL A 559 -5.71 -11.39 -6.23
CA VAL A 559 -7.17 -11.44 -6.16
C VAL A 559 -7.53 -12.35 -4.99
N HIS A 560 -8.58 -11.99 -4.26
CA HIS A 560 -9.09 -12.76 -3.13
C HIS A 560 -9.22 -14.26 -3.48
N SER A 561 -8.86 -15.12 -2.55
CA SER A 561 -9.20 -16.54 -2.62
C SER A 561 -10.71 -16.71 -2.80
N GLN A 562 -11.08 -17.55 -3.76
CA GLN A 562 -12.48 -17.81 -4.10
C GLN A 562 -12.65 -19.31 -4.31
N LEU A 563 -13.50 -19.92 -3.49
CA LEU A 563 -13.95 -21.28 -3.72
C LEU A 563 -15.26 -21.21 -4.50
N HIS A 564 -15.24 -21.72 -5.72
CA HIS A 564 -16.43 -21.80 -6.55
C HIS A 564 -17.25 -23.02 -6.19
N SER A 565 -18.57 -22.89 -6.25
CA SER A 565 -19.54 -23.96 -6.12
C SER A 565 -20.50 -23.90 -7.31
N VAL A 566 -20.55 -24.97 -8.09
CA VAL A 566 -21.44 -25.06 -9.26
C VAL A 566 -22.36 -26.27 -9.10
N PRO A 567 -23.70 -26.10 -9.18
CA PRO A 567 -24.64 -27.20 -9.08
C PRO A 567 -24.61 -28.03 -10.36
N ILE A 568 -24.36 -29.33 -10.22
CA ILE A 568 -24.42 -30.30 -11.32
C ILE A 568 -25.74 -31.08 -11.19
N PRO A 569 -26.58 -31.10 -12.22
CA PRO A 569 -27.80 -31.92 -12.23
C PRO A 569 -27.48 -33.40 -12.12
N GLN A 570 -28.30 -34.15 -11.39
CA GLN A 570 -28.16 -35.61 -11.29
C GLN A 570 -28.30 -36.34 -12.63
N SER A 571 -28.81 -35.67 -13.68
CA SER A 571 -28.84 -36.22 -15.04
C SER A 571 -27.45 -36.39 -15.66
N ILE A 572 -26.44 -35.68 -15.16
CA ILE A 572 -25.04 -35.82 -15.60
C ILE A 572 -24.31 -36.66 -14.55
N SER A 573 -23.70 -37.76 -14.97
CA SER A 573 -23.03 -38.64 -14.02
C SER A 573 -21.73 -38.01 -13.51
N ALA A 574 -21.35 -38.34 -12.27
CA ALA A 574 -20.09 -37.87 -11.71
C ALA A 574 -18.86 -38.37 -12.52
N GLN A 575 -18.99 -39.53 -13.17
CA GLN A 575 -17.97 -40.09 -14.06
C GLN A 575 -17.80 -39.25 -15.32
N ASP A 576 -18.91 -38.80 -15.94
CA ASP A 576 -18.83 -37.92 -17.11
C ASP A 576 -18.12 -36.60 -16.76
N ILE A 577 -18.39 -36.03 -15.58
CA ILE A 577 -17.68 -34.84 -15.10
C ILE A 577 -16.19 -35.14 -14.92
N GLU A 578 -15.83 -36.23 -14.24
CA GLU A 578 -14.45 -36.66 -14.06
C GLU A 578 -13.72 -36.80 -15.42
N GLU A 579 -14.35 -37.45 -16.39
CA GLU A 579 -13.83 -37.62 -17.75
C GLU A 579 -13.63 -36.28 -18.47
N THR A 580 -14.56 -35.33 -18.34
CA THR A 580 -14.40 -33.99 -18.95
C THR A 580 -13.22 -33.23 -18.37
N PHE A 581 -12.98 -33.32 -17.06
CA PHE A 581 -11.80 -32.71 -16.43
C PHE A 581 -10.49 -33.37 -16.92
N HIS A 582 -10.43 -34.70 -16.98
CA HIS A 582 -9.27 -35.40 -17.51
C HIS A 582 -9.03 -35.12 -19.01
N HIS A 583 -10.09 -35.04 -19.80
CA HIS A 583 -9.99 -34.70 -21.23
C HIS A 583 -9.43 -33.29 -21.42
N ALA A 584 -9.98 -32.30 -20.70
CA ALA A 584 -9.49 -30.93 -20.70
C ALA A 584 -8.03 -30.84 -20.22
N ALA A 585 -7.69 -31.58 -19.16
CA ALA A 585 -6.34 -31.63 -18.62
C ALA A 585 -5.35 -32.18 -19.65
N LYS A 586 -5.70 -33.27 -20.34
CA LYS A 586 -4.87 -33.89 -21.38
C LYS A 586 -4.62 -32.96 -22.57
N GLN A 587 -5.64 -32.22 -23.01
CA GLN A 587 -5.51 -31.24 -24.08
C GLN A 587 -4.53 -30.11 -23.72
N MET A 588 -4.54 -29.68 -22.46
CA MET A 588 -3.72 -28.58 -21.96
C MET A 588 -2.40 -29.01 -21.31
N ARG A 589 -2.11 -30.33 -21.31
CA ARG A 589 -0.94 -30.92 -20.64
C ARG A 589 -0.87 -30.60 -19.14
N ILE A 590 -2.01 -30.63 -18.48
CA ILE A 590 -2.18 -30.50 -17.03
C ILE A 590 -2.21 -31.90 -16.43
N GLU A 591 -1.46 -32.13 -15.37
CA GLU A 591 -1.40 -33.41 -14.65
C GLU A 591 -2.29 -33.36 -13.41
N LEU A 592 -3.40 -34.12 -13.41
CA LEU A 592 -4.30 -34.23 -12.27
C LEU A 592 -3.92 -35.46 -11.43
N GLN A 593 -3.74 -35.25 -10.13
CA GLN A 593 -3.41 -36.27 -9.14
C GLN A 593 -4.57 -36.41 -8.16
N GLU A 594 -4.91 -37.65 -7.78
CA GLU A 594 -5.96 -37.89 -6.78
C GLU A 594 -5.41 -37.56 -5.40
N GLU A 595 -6.15 -36.75 -4.63
CA GLU A 595 -5.74 -36.39 -3.28
C GLU A 595 -6.12 -37.49 -2.29
N HIS A 596 -5.10 -38.13 -1.69
CA HIS A 596 -5.28 -39.09 -0.59
C HIS A 596 -4.82 -38.47 0.73
N ASN A 597 -5.70 -38.45 1.74
CA ASN A 597 -5.40 -38.14 3.15
C ASN A 597 -4.71 -36.79 3.44
N GLY A 598 -4.97 -35.73 2.66
CA GLY A 598 -4.46 -34.39 2.96
C GLY A 598 -2.93 -34.25 2.88
N ALA A 599 -2.23 -35.20 2.23
CA ALA A 599 -0.77 -35.22 2.07
C ALA A 599 -0.21 -34.11 1.15
N PHE A 600 -1.06 -33.22 0.67
CA PHE A 600 -0.71 -32.13 -0.22
C PHE A 600 -0.15 -30.94 0.59
N GLU A 601 0.99 -31.06 1.26
CA GLU A 601 1.47 -30.02 2.21
C GLU A 601 2.39 -28.95 1.60
N ALA A 602 2.93 -29.12 0.39
CA ALA A 602 4.17 -28.43 0.04
C ALA A 602 4.05 -27.16 -0.85
N THR A 603 2.88 -26.80 -1.40
CA THR A 603 2.82 -25.75 -2.45
C THR A 603 1.68 -24.75 -2.32
N GLU A 604 2.01 -23.47 -2.57
CA GLU A 604 1.07 -22.34 -2.51
C GLU A 604 0.31 -22.10 -3.83
N ASN A 605 0.74 -22.69 -4.95
CA ASN A 605 0.06 -22.59 -6.24
C ASN A 605 -0.50 -23.95 -6.63
N TYR A 606 -1.82 -24.06 -6.71
CA TYR A 606 -2.50 -25.32 -7.02
C TYR A 606 -3.86 -25.08 -7.67
N PHE A 607 -4.32 -26.08 -8.40
CA PHE A 607 -5.72 -26.19 -8.81
C PHE A 607 -6.31 -27.38 -8.08
N MET A 608 -7.47 -27.21 -7.46
CA MET A 608 -8.17 -28.27 -6.75
C MET A 608 -9.63 -28.30 -7.20
N VAL A 609 -10.16 -29.50 -7.43
CA VAL A 609 -11.58 -29.73 -7.71
C VAL A 609 -12.09 -30.93 -6.91
N GLU A 610 -13.18 -30.71 -6.18
CA GLU A 610 -13.95 -31.73 -5.48
C GLU A 610 -15.16 -32.10 -6.34
N LEU A 611 -15.25 -33.38 -6.71
CA LEU A 611 -16.29 -33.91 -7.58
C LEU A 611 -17.50 -34.45 -6.79
N PRO A 612 -18.66 -34.63 -7.44
CA PRO A 612 -19.87 -35.13 -6.79
C PRO A 612 -19.75 -36.54 -6.19
N ASN A 613 -18.76 -37.33 -6.64
CA ASN A 613 -18.47 -38.66 -6.11
C ASN A 613 -17.61 -38.65 -4.84
N GLY A 614 -17.24 -37.46 -4.34
CA GLY A 614 -16.39 -37.30 -3.16
C GLY A 614 -14.89 -37.42 -3.44
N LYS A 615 -14.49 -37.63 -4.71
CA LYS A 615 -13.07 -37.59 -5.10
C LYS A 615 -12.61 -36.15 -5.25
N THR A 616 -11.36 -35.90 -4.85
CA THR A 616 -10.70 -34.62 -5.04
C THR A 616 -9.50 -34.80 -5.95
N TRP A 617 -9.44 -33.98 -6.99
CA TRP A 617 -8.32 -33.94 -7.93
C TRP A 617 -7.55 -32.65 -7.76
N VAL A 618 -6.22 -32.77 -7.74
CA VAL A 618 -5.32 -31.65 -7.52
C VAL A 618 -4.23 -31.61 -8.59
N HIS A 619 -3.88 -30.40 -9.01
CA HIS A 619 -2.72 -30.13 -9.85
C HIS A 619 -1.80 -29.13 -9.15
N VAL A 620 -0.58 -29.55 -8.84
CA VAL A 620 0.48 -28.66 -8.33
C VAL A 620 1.00 -27.79 -9.46
N MET A 621 1.11 -26.49 -9.21
CA MET A 621 1.68 -25.54 -10.17
C MET A 621 3.07 -25.07 -9.72
N ASP A 622 4.05 -25.11 -10.61
CA ASP A 622 5.34 -24.45 -10.39
C ASP A 622 5.17 -22.92 -10.37
N GLN A 623 6.10 -22.20 -9.71
CA GLN A 623 6.06 -20.73 -9.58
C GLN A 623 5.96 -19.99 -10.92
N ASP A 624 6.55 -20.54 -11.99
CA ASP A 624 6.56 -19.96 -13.35
C ASP A 624 5.55 -20.61 -14.31
N SER A 625 4.73 -21.54 -13.83
CA SER A 625 3.81 -22.29 -14.69
C SER A 625 2.65 -21.42 -15.21
N ARG A 626 2.34 -21.58 -16.51
CA ARG A 626 1.19 -20.90 -17.16
C ARG A 626 -0.04 -21.78 -17.04
N PHE A 627 -0.84 -21.57 -16.00
CA PHE A 627 -2.14 -22.21 -15.83
C PHE A 627 -3.31 -21.31 -16.28
N PRO A 628 -4.28 -21.82 -17.05
CA PRO A 628 -5.45 -21.05 -17.47
C PRO A 628 -6.49 -20.93 -16.33
N LEU A 629 -6.77 -19.71 -15.89
CA LEU A 629 -7.75 -19.44 -14.80
C LEU A 629 -9.18 -19.94 -15.09
N GLN A 630 -9.55 -20.05 -16.37
CA GLN A 630 -10.87 -20.53 -16.80
C GLN A 630 -10.92 -22.06 -16.97
N PHE A 631 -9.87 -22.81 -16.54
CA PHE A 631 -9.79 -24.26 -16.74
C PHE A 631 -11.02 -25.01 -16.23
N ALA A 632 -11.40 -24.81 -14.96
CA ALA A 632 -12.55 -25.47 -14.38
C ALA A 632 -13.86 -25.08 -15.07
N ARG A 633 -14.02 -23.78 -15.39
CA ARG A 633 -15.18 -23.30 -16.13
C ARG A 633 -15.28 -23.92 -17.51
N MET A 634 -14.15 -24.13 -18.20
CA MET A 634 -14.10 -24.75 -19.51
C MET A 634 -14.51 -26.24 -19.46
N ALA A 635 -14.02 -26.99 -18.48
CA ALA A 635 -14.40 -28.39 -18.28
C ALA A 635 -15.92 -28.50 -18.02
N LEU A 636 -16.45 -27.68 -17.09
CA LEU A 636 -17.87 -27.67 -16.76
C LEU A 636 -18.76 -27.16 -17.91
N ALA A 637 -18.33 -26.13 -18.65
CA ALA A 637 -19.03 -25.64 -19.84
C ALA A 637 -19.14 -26.72 -20.92
N THR A 638 -18.09 -27.53 -21.09
CA THR A 638 -18.11 -28.68 -22.00
C THR A 638 -19.08 -29.75 -21.51
N ALA A 639 -19.09 -30.06 -20.21
CA ALA A 639 -20.04 -31.01 -19.61
C ALA A 639 -21.51 -30.57 -19.77
N PHE A 640 -21.77 -29.26 -19.68
CA PHE A 640 -23.12 -28.71 -19.91
C PHE A 640 -23.49 -28.53 -21.39
N GLY A 641 -22.57 -28.75 -22.33
CA GLY A 641 -22.79 -28.49 -23.75
C GLY A 641 -22.90 -27.00 -24.09
N LEU A 642 -22.24 -26.13 -23.32
CA LEU A 642 -22.28 -24.67 -23.44
C LEU A 642 -20.90 -24.06 -23.75
N PRO A 643 -20.26 -24.38 -24.90
CA PRO A 643 -18.91 -23.93 -25.22
C PRO A 643 -18.78 -22.41 -25.35
N ASP A 644 -19.86 -21.71 -25.71
CA ASP A 644 -19.86 -20.24 -25.86
C ASP A 644 -19.72 -19.50 -24.52
N ARG A 645 -19.95 -20.19 -23.39
CA ARG A 645 -19.95 -19.61 -22.04
C ARG A 645 -18.65 -19.85 -21.26
N VAL A 646 -17.61 -20.35 -21.93
CA VAL A 646 -16.27 -20.54 -21.35
C VAL A 646 -15.68 -19.21 -20.88
N ASP A 647 -15.82 -18.14 -21.67
CA ASP A 647 -15.44 -16.79 -21.23
C ASP A 647 -16.59 -16.13 -20.45
N TRP A 648 -16.37 -15.88 -19.16
CA TRP A 648 -17.35 -15.25 -18.29
C TRP A 648 -17.72 -13.83 -18.76
N LYS A 649 -16.85 -13.13 -19.49
CA LYS A 649 -17.12 -11.78 -20.01
C LYS A 649 -18.27 -11.78 -21.01
N ASN A 650 -18.42 -12.86 -21.77
CA ASN A 650 -19.52 -13.05 -22.71
C ASN A 650 -20.84 -13.42 -22.00
N CYS A 651 -20.76 -13.71 -20.69
CA CYS A 651 -21.88 -14.18 -19.89
C CYS A 651 -22.47 -13.08 -18.99
N VAL A 652 -21.86 -11.89 -18.94
CA VAL A 652 -22.30 -10.79 -18.07
C VAL A 652 -23.67 -10.28 -18.51
N GLU A 653 -24.56 -10.12 -17.54
CA GLU A 653 -25.93 -9.66 -17.76
C GLU A 653 -26.12 -8.27 -17.13
N GLY A 654 -27.28 -7.64 -17.38
CA GLY A 654 -27.59 -6.35 -16.76
C GLY A 654 -27.81 -6.46 -15.25
N GLU A 655 -27.40 -5.43 -14.51
CA GLU A 655 -27.48 -5.35 -13.03
C GLU A 655 -28.88 -5.69 -12.47
N ALA A 656 -29.95 -5.26 -13.15
CA ALA A 656 -31.32 -5.55 -12.73
C ALA A 656 -31.65 -7.06 -12.75
N LYS A 657 -31.11 -7.81 -13.73
CA LYS A 657 -31.30 -9.26 -13.84
C LYS A 657 -30.45 -9.99 -12.80
N GLU A 658 -29.18 -9.59 -12.67
CA GLU A 658 -28.27 -10.12 -11.66
C GLU A 658 -28.82 -9.95 -10.23
N LYS A 659 -29.37 -8.77 -9.93
CA LYS A 659 -30.00 -8.49 -8.64
C LYS A 659 -31.20 -9.41 -8.39
N LYS A 660 -32.05 -9.61 -9.40
CA LYS A 660 -33.18 -10.53 -9.30
C LYS A 660 -32.72 -11.97 -9.05
N GLU A 661 -31.71 -12.43 -9.78
CA GLU A 661 -31.14 -13.77 -9.60
C GLU A 661 -30.56 -13.96 -8.18
N ALA A 662 -29.89 -12.94 -7.64
CA ALA A 662 -29.40 -12.95 -6.27
C ALA A 662 -30.52 -12.95 -5.22
N GLU A 663 -31.59 -12.19 -5.44
CA GLU A 663 -32.78 -12.19 -4.57
C GLU A 663 -33.51 -13.55 -4.59
N ASP A 664 -33.68 -14.14 -5.79
CA ASP A 664 -34.29 -15.45 -5.97
C ASP A 664 -33.47 -16.55 -5.26
N PHE A 665 -32.14 -16.53 -5.39
CA PHE A 665 -31.25 -17.44 -4.67
C PHE A 665 -31.35 -17.23 -3.16
N LYS A 666 -31.28 -15.98 -2.70
CA LYS A 666 -31.33 -15.65 -1.26
C LYS A 666 -32.61 -16.14 -0.61
N ALA A 667 -33.75 -15.96 -1.27
CA ALA A 667 -35.04 -16.46 -0.78
C ALA A 667 -35.07 -18.00 -0.70
N ALA A 668 -34.50 -18.69 -1.68
CA ALA A 668 -34.44 -20.14 -1.70
C ALA A 668 -33.45 -20.73 -0.69
N PHE A 669 -32.31 -20.07 -0.47
CA PHE A 669 -31.24 -20.54 0.40
C PHE A 669 -31.49 -20.24 1.89
N GLN A 670 -32.40 -19.32 2.22
CA GLN A 670 -32.63 -18.84 3.58
C GLN A 670 -32.82 -19.95 4.64
N SER A 671 -33.53 -21.04 4.31
CA SER A 671 -33.75 -22.15 5.26
C SER A 671 -32.56 -23.08 5.46
N PHE A 672 -31.55 -22.97 4.59
CA PHE A 672 -30.33 -23.79 4.60
C PHE A 672 -29.11 -23.00 5.08
N ASP A 673 -29.22 -21.67 5.18
CA ASP A 673 -28.13 -20.80 5.58
C ASP A 673 -27.73 -21.08 7.05
N PRO A 674 -26.47 -21.50 7.30
CA PRO A 674 -26.03 -21.84 8.65
C PRO A 674 -25.81 -20.63 9.56
N PHE A 675 -25.92 -19.40 9.05
CA PHE A 675 -25.63 -18.15 9.77
C PHE A 675 -26.80 -17.16 9.83
N LEU A 676 -28.00 -17.56 9.39
CA LEU A 676 -29.23 -16.76 9.46
C LEU A 676 -30.13 -17.08 10.66
#